data_AF-A0A6N6Q3G0-F1
#
_entry.id   AF-A0A6N6Q3G0-F1
#
_cell.length_a   1.000
_cell.length_b   1.000
_cell.length_c   1.000
_cell.angle_alpha   90.00
_cell.angle_beta   90.00
_cell.angle_gamma   90.00
#
_symmetry.space_group_name_H-M   'P 1'
#
loop_
_entity.id
_entity.type
_entity.pdbx_description
1 polymer ?
#
loop_
_entity_poly.entity_id
_entity_poly.type
_entity_poly.pdbx_seq_one_letter_code
_entity_poly.pdbx_strand_id
1 'polypeptide(L)'
;AAPRGNVGGFAGMFAATAVGKNDYTSGINIDQGPEPSKDLSVLSLESAGSVGFHNFIQSGKNLPSPLPFESFHVFTVRSAIGPKGNGVFIDGILLGEQPRNESSIGLDEMIVGGRIYSNDDGVPTHAQGSFHGDIAAVLVYDRALTDDERVQVEQSLFSRTPGLNALASGRSGHALETLSDAPVVQMLVPGFTVEELPIALRNQNNLRYRHDGKLVALGYDGRIQLVTDTDGDGREDHATMFWDKSSLRGPMGMALLPKNDPRGEGVFVASKGKVSLILDKDRDGIGDEEILVATGWKEIPQGVDAVGIAVDPRDGSVYFGLGTANYANGYLIEASTGRAEFDLASDRGTIQKVSPDFKKREIVCTGVRFTCALAFNREGDLFASEQEGATWLPNGNALDELLHIVPGRHYGFPPRHPKHLPQVIDEPAAFEYGPQHQSTVGMVFNEGVNGGPAFGPAQWRGDALVCGESRGKLYRTKLVKTPEGYVAQNQIIACLGLLAVDTCVTPQGDLLIACHSGPPDWGTGPAGAGRIFRLRYTGRTVPQPVHAWAAAQDEFRIAFDRPLQDADWAGTREKTRIETGRYASAGDRFEVIRPGYQIVRDQMGSPRRWVEVQALSLSADRRTIVLRIPRQTELATYAVTLPLPTSWQTHQGIPQRQEMDIAVSLHGVQATLENSGQSLRIVLPHASFVVSREITAGSADHEDFFRQCDNAADSRTLTFRGQMNLANIFVPVVQPRATLDWNLAADPFAQRTMILHQDFSVAIPRQVAFAPHATNSIMPMELALTGKLALKGSGLTFALDSRARPIGLTRFLVPWASSGTDKQNPNATLTRTDVKGNWLHGRRVFFGDGGCATCHTLRGEGIAFGPDLSNLLHRDRDSVLQDITKPSATINPDQTGSRIRFKDGTELNGVIRRLTEEQVTIQLPAGAETQRARREVASIEPLLASLMPEGLGQLLNATQMEDLLTFLLTNPLEPAAITRLNPVIPPARTRKEIEDFVAPSIAVPSSLKPLHILLCIDNQDHGVDEHDYPVWQKRWAKLLSLADKVTVSTAQGFPTREQLARADVTVFYSRNSGWNPQAATLLDEYQTRGGGLVYLHWAMEGGKDPAQAEALAARIGLSTGRSKYRHGKIELNFTQPTHPITQGFKSLSLTDETYWAFYGDPARISALATAVEEGSVCTQLWTFQNHKARVFGSIPGHYTWTFDDPLYRVIVLRGIAWTAHEKDVNRLTELALIGARFAP
;
A
#
# COMPACT_ATOMS: atom_id res chain seq x y z
N ALA A 1 -13.88 13.75 19.74
CA ALA A 1 -13.12 13.99 20.97
C ALA A 1 -12.05 12.91 21.12
N ALA A 2 -10.92 13.21 21.78
CA ALA A 2 -9.86 12.26 22.07
C ALA A 2 -9.70 12.11 23.59
N PRO A 3 -10.34 11.10 24.22
CA PRO A 3 -10.17 10.84 25.64
C PRO A 3 -8.72 10.45 25.93
N ARG A 4 -8.07 11.12 26.88
CA ARG A 4 -6.69 10.84 27.32
C ARG A 4 -6.65 10.01 28.61
N GLY A 5 -7.75 9.96 29.33
CA GLY A 5 -7.91 9.10 30.50
C GLY A 5 -9.36 9.09 30.99
N ASN A 6 -9.64 8.23 31.95
CA ASN A 6 -10.88 8.22 32.71
C ASN A 6 -10.54 8.00 34.18
N VAL A 7 -10.80 9.01 35.01
CA VAL A 7 -10.50 9.01 36.45
C VAL A 7 -11.67 8.47 37.29
N GLY A 8 -12.76 8.04 36.67
CA GLY A 8 -14.02 7.67 37.34
C GLY A 8 -14.84 8.90 37.72
N GLY A 9 -15.84 8.70 38.58
CA GLY A 9 -16.70 9.76 39.09
C GLY A 9 -17.57 10.44 38.03
N PHE A 10 -17.97 9.70 36.98
CA PHE A 10 -18.81 10.18 35.87
C PHE A 10 -18.18 11.34 35.10
N ALA A 11 -16.90 11.21 34.74
CA ALA A 11 -16.22 12.14 33.84
C ALA A 11 -17.02 12.31 32.53
N GLY A 12 -17.64 13.49 32.35
CA GLY A 12 -18.63 13.77 31.33
C GLY A 12 -18.04 14.48 30.12
N MET A 13 -18.33 14.01 28.91
CA MET A 13 -17.94 14.70 27.67
C MET A 13 -18.89 15.85 27.35
N PHE A 14 -20.17 15.70 27.69
CA PHE A 14 -21.22 16.65 27.36
C PHE A 14 -22.43 16.44 28.28
N ALA A 15 -23.07 17.54 28.70
CA ALA A 15 -24.37 17.50 29.34
C ALA A 15 -25.21 18.73 28.94
N ALA A 16 -26.53 18.53 28.84
CA ALA A 16 -27.51 19.60 28.69
C ALA A 16 -28.72 19.26 29.57
N THR A 17 -29.36 20.27 30.17
CA THR A 17 -30.46 20.08 31.14
C THR A 17 -31.44 21.26 31.12
N ALA A 18 -32.63 21.07 31.68
CA ALA A 18 -33.52 22.19 31.99
C ALA A 18 -33.04 22.92 33.25
N VAL A 19 -33.28 24.24 33.31
CA VAL A 19 -32.80 25.09 34.40
C VAL A 19 -33.09 24.52 35.79
N GLY A 20 -32.02 24.29 36.56
CA GLY A 20 -32.10 23.79 37.94
C GLY A 20 -32.54 22.32 38.08
N LYS A 21 -32.40 21.52 37.02
CA LYS A 21 -32.70 20.08 37.01
C LYS A 21 -31.44 19.27 36.69
N ASN A 22 -31.42 18.00 37.12
CA ASN A 22 -30.33 17.07 36.79
C ASN A 22 -30.34 16.72 35.30
N ASP A 23 -29.14 16.62 34.72
CA ASP A 23 -28.93 16.23 33.33
C ASP A 23 -29.62 14.88 33.01
N TYR A 24 -29.55 13.93 33.93
CA TYR A 24 -30.12 12.58 33.78
C TYR A 24 -31.63 12.50 33.97
N THR A 25 -32.31 13.54 34.50
CA THR A 25 -33.79 13.51 34.70
C THR A 25 -34.57 14.42 33.76
N SER A 26 -33.94 15.47 33.22
CA SER A 26 -34.63 16.41 32.33
C SER A 26 -33.96 16.55 30.97
N GLY A 27 -32.65 16.36 30.90
CA GLY A 27 -31.87 16.58 29.69
C GLY A 27 -31.19 15.32 29.17
N ILE A 28 -29.90 15.45 28.88
CA ILE A 28 -29.05 14.36 28.39
C ILE A 28 -27.60 14.56 28.80
N ASN A 29 -26.89 13.49 29.12
CA ASN A 29 -25.44 13.53 29.32
C ASN A 29 -24.75 12.34 28.65
N ILE A 30 -23.45 12.51 28.40
CA ILE A 30 -22.53 11.47 27.94
C ILE A 30 -21.33 11.48 28.88
N ASP A 31 -21.02 10.34 29.49
CA ASP A 31 -19.92 10.23 30.45
C ASP A 31 -19.18 8.90 30.40
N GLN A 32 -18.10 8.77 31.18
CA GLN A 32 -17.26 7.57 31.23
C GLN A 32 -17.46 6.73 32.51
N GLY A 33 -18.63 6.85 33.14
CA GLY A 33 -19.07 6.04 34.26
C GLY A 33 -18.37 6.32 35.59
N PRO A 34 -18.72 5.56 36.63
CA PRO A 34 -18.27 5.80 38.00
C PRO A 34 -16.82 5.36 38.25
N GLU A 35 -16.31 4.36 37.51
CA GLU A 35 -15.01 3.74 37.78
C GLU A 35 -13.92 4.23 36.79
N PRO A 36 -12.66 4.39 37.23
CA PRO A 36 -11.54 4.70 36.35
C PRO A 36 -11.25 3.55 35.37
N SER A 37 -10.70 3.87 34.21
CA SER A 37 -10.30 2.88 33.18
C SER A 37 -8.96 3.24 32.54
N LYS A 38 -8.30 2.22 31.94
CA LYS A 38 -6.98 2.34 31.28
C LYS A 38 -7.07 2.58 29.77
N ASP A 39 -8.27 2.50 29.23
CA ASP A 39 -8.63 2.65 27.84
C ASP A 39 -10.06 3.21 27.74
N LEU A 40 -10.51 3.60 26.56
CA LEU A 40 -11.88 4.03 26.32
C LEU A 40 -12.79 2.79 26.29
N SER A 41 -13.07 2.24 27.47
CA SER A 41 -13.93 1.07 27.68
C SER A 41 -15.26 1.39 28.33
N VAL A 42 -15.50 2.65 28.69
CA VAL A 42 -16.74 3.10 29.31
C VAL A 42 -17.30 4.31 28.58
N LEU A 43 -18.55 4.18 28.12
CA LEU A 43 -19.37 5.29 27.67
C LEU A 43 -20.79 5.06 28.18
N SER A 44 -21.32 6.01 28.94
CA SER A 44 -22.67 6.02 29.47
C SER A 44 -23.43 7.18 28.86
N LEU A 45 -24.75 7.00 28.77
CA LEU A 45 -25.69 8.06 28.43
C LEU A 45 -26.88 7.96 29.37
N GLU A 46 -27.19 9.06 30.05
CA GLU A 46 -28.41 9.17 30.85
C GLU A 46 -29.29 10.31 30.37
N SER A 47 -30.60 10.14 30.51
CA SER A 47 -31.63 11.13 30.17
C SER A 47 -32.97 10.75 30.81
N ALA A 48 -33.99 11.60 30.70
CA ALA A 48 -35.32 11.23 31.19
C ALA A 48 -35.82 9.95 30.50
N GLY A 49 -36.14 8.92 31.29
CA GLY A 49 -36.53 7.59 30.81
C GLY A 49 -35.40 6.57 30.70
N SER A 50 -34.14 7.01 30.85
CA SER A 50 -32.94 6.16 30.87
C SER A 50 -31.96 6.69 31.90
N VAL A 51 -32.23 6.36 33.16
CA VAL A 51 -31.48 6.84 34.33
C VAL A 51 -30.63 5.71 34.90
N GLY A 52 -29.49 6.06 35.46
CA GLY A 52 -28.52 5.11 36.01
C GLY A 52 -27.43 4.74 35.00
N PHE A 53 -26.27 4.35 35.54
CA PHE A 53 -25.12 3.98 34.75
C PHE A 53 -25.40 2.79 33.82
N HIS A 54 -25.20 2.99 32.53
CA HIS A 54 -25.25 1.92 31.54
C HIS A 54 -24.06 2.04 30.59
N ASN A 55 -23.12 1.08 30.67
CA ASN A 55 -22.00 1.08 29.76
C ASN A 55 -22.41 0.57 28.37
N PHE A 56 -22.42 1.49 27.42
CA PHE A 56 -22.63 1.22 26.00
C PHE A 56 -21.40 0.59 25.34
N ILE A 57 -20.18 0.74 25.87
CA ILE A 57 -19.01 0.09 25.29
C ILE A 57 -18.90 -1.35 25.83
N GLN A 58 -18.99 -2.33 24.91
CA GLN A 58 -18.80 -3.75 25.19
C GLN A 58 -17.78 -4.30 24.17
N SER A 59 -16.49 -4.10 24.46
CA SER A 59 -15.38 -4.59 23.64
C SER A 59 -15.50 -6.10 23.38
N GLY A 60 -15.37 -6.51 22.11
CA GLY A 60 -15.62 -7.87 21.66
C GLY A 60 -17.09 -8.22 21.40
N LYS A 61 -18.02 -7.28 21.61
CA LYS A 61 -19.46 -7.47 21.35
C LYS A 61 -20.06 -6.42 20.42
N ASN A 62 -19.99 -5.13 20.76
CA ASN A 62 -20.46 -4.03 19.90
C ASN A 62 -19.32 -3.13 19.37
N LEU A 63 -18.09 -3.37 19.83
CA LEU A 63 -16.86 -2.84 19.24
C LEU A 63 -15.85 -3.99 19.03
N PRO A 64 -15.13 -4.04 17.90
CA PRO A 64 -14.27 -5.18 17.52
C PRO A 64 -12.98 -5.28 18.33
N SER A 65 -12.53 -4.17 18.93
CA SER A 65 -11.33 -4.10 19.76
C SER A 65 -11.48 -3.04 20.85
N PRO A 66 -10.71 -3.13 21.95
CA PRO A 66 -10.60 -2.03 22.90
C PRO A 66 -10.14 -0.74 22.20
N LEU A 67 -10.72 0.39 22.57
CA LEU A 67 -10.35 1.70 22.04
C LEU A 67 -9.26 2.30 22.93
N PRO A 68 -8.01 2.46 22.46
CA PRO A 68 -6.97 3.07 23.27
C PRO A 68 -7.29 4.55 23.51
N PHE A 69 -6.87 5.08 24.66
CA PHE A 69 -6.84 6.53 24.87
C PHE A 69 -5.92 7.21 23.85
N GLU A 70 -6.05 8.53 23.74
CA GLU A 70 -5.31 9.40 22.81
C GLU A 70 -5.70 9.22 21.34
N SER A 71 -6.65 8.33 21.04
CA SER A 71 -7.31 8.24 19.74
C SER A 71 -8.53 9.16 19.70
N PHE A 72 -8.70 9.83 18.57
CA PHE A 72 -9.84 10.68 18.26
C PHE A 72 -11.01 9.84 17.77
N HIS A 73 -12.15 10.03 18.42
CA HIS A 73 -13.41 9.37 18.13
C HIS A 73 -14.54 10.38 17.91
N VAL A 74 -15.47 10.05 17.03
CA VAL A 74 -16.72 10.80 16.84
C VAL A 74 -17.78 10.17 17.74
N PHE A 75 -18.17 10.89 18.79
CA PHE A 75 -19.25 10.49 19.69
C PHE A 75 -20.55 11.14 19.22
N THR A 76 -21.53 10.33 18.86
CA THR A 76 -22.84 10.81 18.38
C THR A 76 -23.95 10.32 19.29
N VAL A 77 -24.86 11.23 19.61
CA VAL A 77 -26.13 10.88 20.26
C VAL A 77 -27.27 11.39 19.40
N ARG A 78 -28.14 10.48 18.99
CA ARG A 78 -29.42 10.79 18.36
C ARG A 78 -30.51 10.62 19.41
N SER A 79 -31.16 11.70 19.82
CA SER A 79 -32.21 11.68 20.85
C SER A 79 -33.57 12.13 20.28
N ALA A 80 -34.60 11.29 20.42
CA ALA A 80 -35.99 11.53 20.08
C ALA A 80 -36.89 10.87 21.13
N ILE A 81 -38.09 11.38 21.41
CA ILE A 81 -38.99 10.74 22.38
C ILE A 81 -39.44 9.37 21.87
N GLY A 82 -39.33 8.33 22.70
CA GLY A 82 -39.79 6.97 22.37
C GLY A 82 -39.00 5.84 23.03
N PRO A 83 -39.41 4.57 22.84
CA PRO A 83 -38.80 3.39 23.48
C PRO A 83 -37.37 3.08 23.00
N LYS A 84 -36.96 3.63 21.85
CA LYS A 84 -35.60 3.60 21.29
C LYS A 84 -35.08 5.01 21.03
N GLY A 85 -35.46 5.89 21.94
CA GLY A 85 -35.36 7.33 21.74
C GLY A 85 -33.93 7.84 21.67
N ASN A 86 -33.02 7.26 22.45
CA ASN A 86 -31.60 7.61 22.44
C ASN A 86 -30.79 6.53 21.74
N GLY A 87 -30.20 6.85 20.60
CA GLY A 87 -29.16 6.04 19.96
C GLY A 87 -27.78 6.61 20.26
N VAL A 88 -26.88 5.78 20.79
CA VAL A 88 -25.49 6.16 21.10
C VAL A 88 -24.57 5.52 20.09
N PHE A 89 -23.73 6.33 19.45
CA PHE A 89 -22.77 5.88 18.46
C PHE A 89 -21.37 6.35 18.84
N ILE A 90 -20.39 5.49 18.58
CA ILE A 90 -18.99 5.88 18.50
C ILE A 90 -18.53 5.52 17.10
N ASP A 91 -17.90 6.46 16.43
CA ASP A 91 -17.36 6.29 15.10
C ASP A 91 -18.39 5.67 14.12
N GLY A 92 -19.62 6.20 14.14
CA GLY A 92 -20.72 5.76 13.29
C GLY A 92 -21.26 4.36 13.61
N ILE A 93 -20.70 3.68 14.60
CA ILE A 93 -21.13 2.36 15.05
C ILE A 93 -22.14 2.56 16.16
N LEU A 94 -23.36 2.06 15.95
CA LEU A 94 -24.40 2.05 16.98
C LEU A 94 -23.98 1.12 18.12
N LEU A 95 -23.78 1.67 19.31
CA LEU A 95 -23.43 0.92 20.50
C LEU A 95 -24.67 0.36 21.20
N GLY A 96 -25.77 1.09 21.16
CA GLY A 96 -27.03 0.68 21.73
C GLY A 96 -28.10 1.77 21.66
N GLU A 97 -29.32 1.38 22.00
CA GLU A 97 -30.48 2.26 22.08
C GLU A 97 -31.10 2.18 23.46
N GLN A 98 -31.64 3.30 23.95
CA GLN A 98 -32.30 3.39 25.24
C GLN A 98 -33.58 4.26 25.13
N PRO A 99 -34.61 4.03 25.98
CA PRO A 99 -35.82 4.86 25.98
C PRO A 99 -35.54 6.34 26.27
N ARG A 100 -36.37 7.21 25.70
CA ARG A 100 -36.39 8.64 26.02
C ARG A 100 -37.82 9.03 26.32
N ASN A 101 -38.11 9.34 27.58
CA ASN A 101 -39.40 9.88 27.99
C ASN A 101 -39.52 11.34 27.56
N GLU A 102 -40.72 11.91 27.65
CA GLU A 102 -40.93 13.33 27.38
C GLU A 102 -40.25 14.19 28.47
N SER A 103 -39.33 15.07 28.07
CA SER A 103 -38.76 16.13 28.91
C SER A 103 -38.01 17.16 28.06
N SER A 104 -37.73 18.34 28.61
CA SER A 104 -37.03 19.43 27.90
C SER A 104 -35.51 19.32 28.01
N ILE A 105 -34.81 19.18 26.88
CA ILE A 105 -33.36 19.40 26.79
C ILE A 105 -33.14 20.90 26.58
N GLY A 106 -32.82 21.62 27.66
CA GLY A 106 -32.52 23.04 27.61
C GLY A 106 -31.12 23.28 27.01
N LEU A 107 -31.03 24.09 25.96
CA LEU A 107 -29.73 24.58 25.45
C LEU A 107 -29.21 25.78 26.26
N ASP A 108 -30.02 26.28 27.20
CA ASP A 108 -29.73 27.35 28.15
C ASP A 108 -28.86 26.89 29.33
N GLU A 109 -28.86 25.60 29.68
CA GLU A 109 -27.92 24.99 30.64
C GLU A 109 -27.17 23.80 30.00
N MET A 110 -26.04 24.09 29.35
CA MET A 110 -25.17 23.12 28.68
C MET A 110 -23.72 23.21 29.15
N ILE A 111 -23.06 22.06 29.32
CA ILE A 111 -21.65 21.94 29.62
C ILE A 111 -20.96 21.02 28.61
N VAL A 112 -19.82 21.49 28.10
CA VAL A 112 -18.87 20.70 27.30
C VAL A 112 -17.70 20.32 28.20
N GLY A 113 -17.35 19.04 28.24
CA GLY A 113 -16.28 18.51 29.09
C GLY A 113 -16.67 18.36 30.57
N GLY A 114 -17.96 18.20 30.88
CA GLY A 114 -18.45 17.84 32.22
C GLY A 114 -19.91 17.43 32.23
N ARG A 115 -20.44 17.19 33.43
CA ARG A 115 -21.85 16.88 33.74
C ARG A 115 -22.52 17.98 34.58
N ILE A 116 -23.84 17.99 34.63
CA ILE A 116 -24.65 18.90 35.47
C ILE A 116 -25.60 18.08 36.34
N TYR A 117 -25.26 17.88 37.60
CA TYR A 117 -26.16 17.21 38.54
C TYR A 117 -25.85 17.55 40.00
N SER A 118 -26.80 17.22 40.88
CA SER A 118 -26.63 17.10 42.33
C SER A 118 -27.50 15.95 42.83
N ASN A 119 -26.94 15.09 43.68
CA ASN A 119 -27.66 13.98 44.31
C ASN A 119 -28.01 14.27 45.78
N ASP A 120 -27.57 15.41 46.31
CA ASP A 120 -27.81 15.81 47.69
C ASP A 120 -29.08 16.65 47.79
N ASP A 121 -30.01 16.22 48.65
CA ASP A 121 -31.28 16.92 48.87
C ASP A 121 -31.04 18.37 49.31
N GLY A 122 -31.62 19.32 48.57
CA GLY A 122 -31.52 20.75 48.84
C GLY A 122 -30.27 21.45 48.27
N VAL A 123 -29.37 20.72 47.61
CA VAL A 123 -28.23 21.30 46.90
C VAL A 123 -28.57 21.50 45.42
N PRO A 124 -28.49 22.73 44.88
CA PRO A 124 -28.70 22.98 43.46
C PRO A 124 -27.73 22.22 42.56
N THR A 125 -28.17 21.90 41.35
CA THR A 125 -27.32 21.26 40.33
C THR A 125 -26.13 22.14 39.98
N HIS A 126 -24.97 21.52 39.82
CA HIS A 126 -23.73 22.22 39.49
C HIS A 126 -22.88 21.39 38.53
N ALA A 127 -21.95 22.08 37.85
CA ALA A 127 -20.95 21.49 36.98
C ALA A 127 -20.01 20.57 37.77
N GLN A 128 -19.86 19.32 37.35
CA GLN A 128 -18.88 18.39 37.94
C GLN A 128 -18.48 17.29 36.94
N GLY A 129 -17.59 16.38 37.34
CA GLY A 129 -17.15 15.26 36.50
C GLY A 129 -16.38 15.72 35.26
N SER A 130 -15.25 16.40 35.42
CA SER A 130 -14.47 16.94 34.30
C SER A 130 -13.97 15.85 33.34
N PHE A 131 -14.16 16.07 32.03
CA PHE A 131 -13.61 15.21 30.99
C PHE A 131 -12.08 15.28 30.96
N HIS A 132 -11.42 14.12 30.88
CA HIS A 132 -9.97 14.06 30.72
C HIS A 132 -9.62 13.69 29.27
N GLY A 133 -9.62 14.70 28.41
CA GLY A 133 -9.29 14.56 26.99
C GLY A 133 -9.54 15.84 26.19
N ASP A 134 -9.34 15.78 24.88
CA ASP A 134 -9.54 16.91 23.99
C ASP A 134 -10.88 16.82 23.25
N ILE A 135 -11.63 17.91 23.20
CA ILE A 135 -12.86 18.03 22.41
C ILE A 135 -12.59 19.02 21.27
N ALA A 136 -12.49 18.52 20.05
CA ALA A 136 -12.21 19.38 18.88
C ALA A 136 -13.44 20.16 18.39
N ALA A 137 -14.63 19.56 18.50
CA ALA A 137 -15.90 20.17 18.10
C ALA A 137 -17.07 19.48 18.81
N VAL A 138 -18.14 20.25 19.05
CA VAL A 138 -19.46 19.77 19.48
C VAL A 138 -20.49 20.38 18.55
N LEU A 139 -21.29 19.55 17.89
CA LEU A 139 -22.37 19.97 17.00
C LEU A 139 -23.70 19.58 17.65
N VAL A 140 -24.59 20.56 17.86
CA VAL A 140 -25.90 20.34 18.47
C VAL A 140 -26.98 20.80 17.49
N TYR A 141 -27.99 19.96 17.29
CA TYR A 141 -29.13 20.21 16.42
C TYR A 141 -30.40 20.28 17.26
N ASP A 142 -31.37 21.10 16.85
CA ASP A 142 -32.65 21.30 17.52
C ASP A 142 -33.67 20.17 17.26
N ARG A 143 -33.26 19.16 16.46
CA ARG A 143 -34.03 17.95 16.17
C ARG A 143 -33.10 16.74 16.04
N ALA A 144 -33.67 15.54 16.14
CA ALA A 144 -32.99 14.34 15.71
C ALA A 144 -32.75 14.37 14.18
N LEU A 145 -31.50 14.09 13.78
CA LEU A 145 -31.15 13.91 12.38
C LEU A 145 -31.61 12.54 11.87
N THR A 146 -31.91 12.44 10.57
CA THR A 146 -32.07 11.15 9.88
C THR A 146 -30.73 10.40 9.83
N ASP A 147 -30.75 9.10 9.54
CA ASP A 147 -29.52 8.32 9.46
C ASP A 147 -28.58 8.79 8.33
N ASP A 148 -29.12 9.19 7.18
CA ASP A 148 -28.31 9.72 6.07
C ASP A 148 -27.66 11.07 6.43
N GLU A 149 -28.42 11.99 7.04
CA GLU A 149 -27.89 13.28 7.51
C GLU A 149 -26.81 13.09 8.57
N ARG A 150 -27.06 12.20 9.55
CA ARG A 150 -26.09 11.83 10.59
C ARG A 150 -24.81 11.28 9.95
N VAL A 151 -24.92 10.34 9.01
CA VAL A 151 -23.78 9.76 8.30
C VAL A 151 -22.98 10.83 7.56
N GLN A 152 -23.62 11.77 6.88
CA GLN A 152 -22.92 12.87 6.20
C GLN A 152 -22.17 13.78 7.18
N VAL A 153 -22.78 14.12 8.32
CA VAL A 153 -22.13 14.92 9.37
C VAL A 153 -20.95 14.16 9.98
N GLU A 154 -21.14 12.88 10.29
CA GLU A 154 -20.07 12.02 10.81
C GLU A 154 -18.95 11.86 9.80
N GLN A 155 -19.23 11.61 8.52
CA GLN A 155 -18.24 11.53 7.44
C GLN A 155 -17.43 12.84 7.32
N SER A 156 -18.10 13.98 7.44
CA SER A 156 -17.44 15.29 7.48
C SER A 156 -16.51 15.41 8.69
N LEU A 157 -16.94 14.97 9.87
CA LEU A 157 -16.07 14.94 11.06
C LEU A 157 -14.93 13.92 10.92
N PHE A 158 -15.19 12.76 10.34
CA PHE A 158 -14.21 11.70 10.09
C PHE A 158 -13.15 12.08 9.09
N SER A 159 -13.51 12.86 8.06
CA SER A 159 -12.52 13.41 7.13
C SER A 159 -11.46 14.26 7.85
N ARG A 160 -11.79 14.78 9.05
CA ARG A 160 -10.88 15.54 9.92
C ARG A 160 -10.15 14.65 10.94
N THR A 161 -10.68 13.46 11.26
CA THR A 161 -10.17 12.55 12.29
C THR A 161 -8.69 12.17 12.14
N PRO A 162 -8.16 11.85 10.94
CA PRO A 162 -6.72 11.57 10.80
C PRO A 162 -5.82 12.74 11.24
N GLY A 163 -6.19 13.99 10.90
CA GLY A 163 -5.48 15.18 11.37
C GLY A 163 -5.65 15.42 12.87
N LEU A 164 -6.83 15.12 13.40
CA LEU A 164 -7.14 15.25 14.84
C LEU A 164 -6.45 14.16 15.69
N ASN A 165 -6.23 12.96 15.15
CA ASN A 165 -5.46 11.88 15.78
C ASN A 165 -4.00 12.28 15.97
N ALA A 166 -3.40 12.89 14.94
CA ALA A 166 -2.03 13.37 15.05
C ALA A 166 -1.92 14.55 16.03
N LEU A 167 -2.90 15.46 16.06
CA LEU A 167 -3.04 16.51 17.07
C LEU A 167 -3.16 15.97 18.50
N ALA A 168 -3.99 14.93 18.70
CA ALA A 168 -4.22 14.30 19.99
C ALA A 168 -2.96 13.63 20.55
N SER A 169 -2.07 13.14 19.69
CA SER A 169 -0.75 12.60 20.06
C SER A 169 0.28 13.68 20.47
N GLY A 170 -0.13 14.94 20.62
CA GLY A 170 0.70 16.06 21.05
C GLY A 170 1.48 16.76 19.94
N ARG A 171 1.23 16.42 18.66
CA ARG A 171 1.84 17.09 17.50
C ARG A 171 0.89 18.18 16.97
N SER A 172 1.18 19.46 17.20
CA SER A 172 0.39 20.58 16.66
C SER A 172 0.39 20.61 15.12
N GLY A 173 -0.79 20.77 14.47
CA GLY A 173 -0.94 20.77 13.01
C GLY A 173 -2.40 20.65 12.50
N HIS A 174 -2.61 20.47 11.21
CA HIS A 174 -3.91 20.25 10.54
C HIS A 174 -3.79 19.21 9.42
N ALA A 175 -4.89 18.65 8.91
CA ALA A 175 -4.89 17.72 7.75
C ALA A 175 -4.80 18.49 6.42
N LEU A 176 -4.52 17.80 5.30
CA LEU A 176 -4.60 18.45 3.98
C LEU A 176 -6.02 18.99 3.71
N GLU A 177 -6.12 20.29 3.44
CA GLU A 177 -7.36 20.94 3.00
C GLU A 177 -7.38 21.09 1.48
N THR A 178 -8.30 20.40 0.81
CA THR A 178 -8.52 20.53 -0.63
C THR A 178 -9.50 21.64 -0.95
N LEU A 179 -9.32 22.27 -2.12
CA LEU A 179 -10.30 23.20 -2.67
C LEU A 179 -11.53 22.45 -3.18
N SER A 180 -12.72 22.92 -2.82
CA SER A 180 -14.00 22.36 -3.29
C SER A 180 -14.33 22.72 -4.74
N ASP A 181 -13.73 23.80 -5.26
CA ASP A 181 -13.94 24.40 -6.57
C ASP A 181 -12.61 24.52 -7.35
N ALA A 182 -11.77 23.48 -7.28
CA ALA A 182 -10.52 23.43 -8.04
C ALA A 182 -10.79 23.45 -9.56
N PRO A 183 -10.05 24.22 -10.37
CA PRO A 183 -10.08 24.09 -11.83
C PRO A 183 -9.72 22.68 -12.28
N VAL A 184 -10.31 22.22 -13.39
CA VAL A 184 -10.01 20.88 -13.96
C VAL A 184 -8.54 20.73 -14.33
N VAL A 185 -7.87 21.82 -14.69
CA VAL A 185 -6.42 21.90 -14.83
C VAL A 185 -5.96 23.21 -14.21
N GLN A 186 -5.04 23.14 -13.26
CA GLN A 186 -4.43 24.27 -12.59
C GLN A 186 -2.92 24.29 -12.84
N MET A 187 -2.43 25.35 -13.44
CA MET A 187 -0.99 25.63 -13.53
C MET A 187 -0.46 26.11 -12.18
N LEU A 188 0.68 25.59 -11.74
CA LEU A 188 1.34 26.00 -10.49
C LEU A 188 2.42 27.06 -10.70
N VAL A 189 2.64 27.48 -11.94
CA VAL A 189 3.63 28.46 -12.38
C VAL A 189 2.98 29.51 -13.29
N PRO A 190 3.46 30.77 -13.29
CA PRO A 190 2.76 31.88 -13.93
C PRO A 190 2.96 31.92 -15.46
N GLY A 191 2.09 32.68 -16.15
CA GLY A 191 2.27 32.99 -17.58
C GLY A 191 1.72 31.94 -18.55
N PHE A 192 0.87 31.02 -18.08
CA PHE A 192 0.27 29.98 -18.89
C PHE A 192 -1.24 30.18 -19.06
N THR A 193 -1.75 29.74 -20.20
CA THR A 193 -3.18 29.59 -20.48
C THR A 193 -3.49 28.12 -20.75
N VAL A 194 -4.65 27.67 -20.30
CA VAL A 194 -5.11 26.28 -20.51
C VAL A 194 -6.40 26.29 -21.29
N GLU A 195 -6.51 25.43 -22.29
CA GLU A 195 -7.73 25.20 -23.05
C GLU A 195 -7.96 23.71 -23.28
N GLU A 196 -9.21 23.32 -23.49
CA GLU A 196 -9.57 21.99 -23.96
C GLU A 196 -9.67 22.01 -25.48
N LEU A 197 -9.13 21.00 -26.15
CA LEU A 197 -9.27 20.86 -27.60
C LEU A 197 -10.73 20.53 -27.95
N PRO A 198 -11.30 21.11 -29.02
CA PRO A 198 -12.68 20.90 -29.43
C PRO A 198 -12.89 19.55 -30.15
N ILE A 199 -12.29 18.47 -29.64
CA ILE A 199 -12.35 17.14 -30.25
C ILE A 199 -12.90 16.11 -29.27
N ALA A 200 -13.83 15.27 -29.77
CA ALA A 200 -14.41 14.18 -28.99
C ALA A 200 -13.72 12.86 -29.34
N LEU A 201 -12.86 12.38 -28.46
CA LEU A 201 -12.19 11.09 -28.57
C LEU A 201 -12.52 10.22 -27.36
N ARG A 202 -12.35 8.90 -27.51
CA ARG A 202 -12.36 7.99 -26.36
C ARG A 202 -11.08 8.16 -25.54
N ASN A 203 -10.99 7.49 -24.39
CA ASN A 203 -9.76 7.47 -23.58
C ASN A 203 -8.54 7.13 -24.48
N GLN A 204 -7.58 8.06 -24.52
CA GLN A 204 -6.38 7.99 -25.35
C GLN A 204 -5.17 7.55 -24.52
N ASN A 205 -4.36 6.64 -25.04
CA ASN A 205 -3.14 6.18 -24.38
C ASN A 205 -1.90 6.98 -24.80
N ASN A 206 -1.77 7.37 -26.08
CA ASN A 206 -0.60 8.13 -26.52
C ASN A 206 -0.92 9.18 -27.58
N LEU A 207 -0.15 10.27 -27.55
CA LEU A 207 -0.23 11.41 -28.49
C LEU A 207 1.14 11.73 -29.09
N ARG A 208 1.30 11.75 -30.42
CA ARG A 208 2.57 12.17 -31.06
C ARG A 208 2.32 12.93 -32.36
N TYR A 209 3.03 14.02 -32.61
CA TYR A 209 2.97 14.73 -33.90
C TYR A 209 3.88 14.09 -34.95
N ARG A 210 3.29 13.74 -36.09
CA ARG A 210 4.03 13.33 -37.28
C ARG A 210 4.68 14.54 -37.94
N HIS A 211 5.70 14.30 -38.76
CA HIS A 211 6.50 15.36 -39.39
C HIS A 211 5.73 16.22 -40.40
N ASP A 212 4.54 15.79 -40.82
CA ASP A 212 3.59 16.54 -41.64
C ASP A 212 2.64 17.42 -40.83
N GLY A 213 2.80 17.47 -39.50
CA GLY A 213 2.02 18.32 -38.60
C GLY A 213 0.72 17.68 -38.10
N LYS A 214 0.39 16.45 -38.48
CA LYS A 214 -0.79 15.73 -37.98
C LYS A 214 -0.51 15.13 -36.61
N LEU A 215 -1.45 15.27 -35.68
CA LEU A 215 -1.40 14.62 -34.37
C LEU A 215 -1.87 13.17 -34.51
N VAL A 216 -1.05 12.20 -34.15
CA VAL A 216 -1.45 10.80 -34.05
C VAL A 216 -1.93 10.52 -32.64
N ALA A 217 -3.16 10.03 -32.52
CA ALA A 217 -3.80 9.68 -31.26
C ALA A 217 -4.10 8.18 -31.21
N LEU A 218 -3.48 7.48 -30.26
CA LEU A 218 -3.68 6.05 -30.01
C LEU A 218 -4.71 5.88 -28.89
N GLY A 219 -5.85 5.29 -29.23
CA GLY A 219 -6.92 4.97 -28.30
C GLY A 219 -6.62 3.74 -27.45
N TYR A 220 -7.16 3.73 -26.24
CA TYR A 220 -7.11 2.58 -25.34
C TYR A 220 -7.81 1.33 -25.93
N ASP A 221 -8.72 1.53 -26.89
CA ASP A 221 -9.40 0.46 -27.62
C ASP A 221 -8.63 -0.10 -28.83
N GLY A 222 -7.38 0.34 -29.06
CA GLY A 222 -6.55 -0.15 -30.18
C GLY A 222 -6.67 0.67 -31.46
N ARG A 223 -7.56 1.68 -31.51
CA ARG A 223 -7.71 2.52 -32.70
C ARG A 223 -6.64 3.60 -32.74
N ILE A 224 -6.25 3.98 -33.95
CA ILE A 224 -5.32 5.08 -34.19
C ILE A 224 -6.04 6.09 -35.07
N GLN A 225 -6.00 7.36 -34.67
CA GLN A 225 -6.62 8.46 -35.41
C GLN A 225 -5.58 9.52 -35.73
N LEU A 226 -5.71 10.14 -36.91
CA LEU A 226 -4.99 11.37 -37.25
C LEU A 226 -5.91 12.54 -36.90
N VAL A 227 -5.41 13.45 -36.09
CA VAL A 227 -6.11 14.66 -35.66
C VAL A 227 -5.45 15.87 -36.30
N THR A 228 -6.25 16.75 -36.86
CA THR A 228 -5.83 17.94 -37.61
C THR A 228 -6.59 19.17 -37.16
N ASP A 229 -5.95 20.32 -37.30
CA ASP A 229 -6.55 21.64 -37.23
C ASP A 229 -7.06 22.02 -38.63
N THR A 230 -8.39 22.08 -38.81
CA THR A 230 -9.00 22.33 -40.13
C THR A 230 -9.26 23.80 -40.43
N ASP A 231 -9.33 24.67 -39.42
CA ASP A 231 -9.60 26.09 -39.58
C ASP A 231 -8.36 26.99 -39.40
N GLY A 232 -7.23 26.41 -38.97
CA GLY A 232 -5.96 27.07 -38.79
C GLY A 232 -5.88 27.94 -37.53
N ASP A 233 -6.81 27.80 -36.59
CA ASP A 233 -6.80 28.52 -35.31
C ASP A 233 -5.73 27.99 -34.33
N GLY A 234 -5.03 26.93 -34.74
CA GLY A 234 -4.00 26.23 -34.02
C GLY A 234 -4.54 25.13 -33.12
N ARG A 235 -5.84 24.78 -33.16
CA ARG A 235 -6.47 23.75 -32.33
C ARG A 235 -6.95 22.60 -33.20
N GLU A 236 -6.56 21.39 -32.82
CA GLU A 236 -7.05 20.21 -33.50
C GLU A 236 -8.55 20.02 -33.24
N ASP A 237 -9.33 19.98 -34.32
CA ASP A 237 -10.80 20.00 -34.32
C ASP A 237 -11.42 18.85 -35.15
N HIS A 238 -10.60 18.13 -35.92
CA HIS A 238 -11.06 17.04 -36.77
C HIS A 238 -10.19 15.78 -36.61
N ALA A 239 -10.83 14.62 -36.51
CA ALA A 239 -10.15 13.33 -36.41
C ALA A 239 -10.58 12.38 -37.54
N THR A 240 -9.62 11.83 -38.27
CA THR A 240 -9.81 10.78 -39.27
C THR A 240 -9.23 9.46 -38.78
N MET A 241 -9.80 8.34 -39.22
CA MET A 241 -9.29 7.01 -38.83
C MET A 241 -7.99 6.70 -39.57
N PHE A 242 -6.94 6.34 -38.83
CA PHE A 242 -5.69 5.80 -39.38
C PHE A 242 -5.71 4.27 -39.34
N TRP A 243 -6.15 3.69 -38.22
CA TRP A 243 -6.18 2.24 -38.01
C TRP A 243 -7.33 1.86 -37.08
N ASP A 244 -8.19 0.93 -37.52
CA ASP A 244 -9.33 0.43 -36.76
C ASP A 244 -9.39 -1.09 -36.64
N LYS A 245 -8.36 -1.80 -37.14
CA LYS A 245 -8.32 -3.26 -37.09
C LYS A 245 -8.06 -3.74 -35.67
N SER A 246 -8.70 -4.85 -35.31
CA SER A 246 -8.70 -5.43 -33.96
C SER A 246 -7.41 -6.15 -33.54
N SER A 247 -6.29 -5.84 -34.17
CA SER A 247 -5.05 -6.59 -33.97
C SER A 247 -4.23 -6.09 -32.78
N LEU A 248 -4.50 -4.89 -32.27
CA LEU A 248 -3.82 -4.27 -31.14
C LEU A 248 -4.63 -4.49 -29.85
N ARG A 249 -4.11 -5.34 -28.94
CA ARG A 249 -4.75 -5.64 -27.64
C ARG A 249 -4.01 -4.90 -26.53
N GLY A 250 -4.72 -4.13 -25.71
CA GLY A 250 -4.12 -3.38 -24.59
C GLY A 250 -2.88 -2.57 -25.00
N PRO A 251 -2.97 -1.72 -26.05
CA PRO A 251 -1.80 -1.00 -26.53
C PRO A 251 -1.31 0.01 -25.48
N MET A 252 -0.03 0.01 -25.16
CA MET A 252 0.55 0.86 -24.12
C MET A 252 1.92 1.34 -24.58
N GLY A 253 1.95 2.41 -25.35
CA GLY A 253 3.17 2.97 -25.93
C GLY A 253 3.09 3.10 -27.45
N MET A 254 3.44 4.29 -27.93
CA MET A 254 3.52 4.61 -29.35
C MET A 254 4.80 5.41 -29.67
N ALA A 255 5.47 5.04 -30.76
CA ALA A 255 6.58 5.82 -31.33
C ALA A 255 6.38 5.98 -32.84
N LEU A 256 6.85 7.08 -33.40
CA LEU A 256 6.67 7.38 -34.83
C LEU A 256 7.80 6.80 -35.67
N LEU A 257 7.48 6.44 -36.91
CA LEU A 257 8.48 6.17 -37.93
C LEU A 257 9.25 7.47 -38.28
N PRO A 258 10.56 7.44 -38.52
CA PRO A 258 11.32 8.63 -38.88
C PRO A 258 10.82 9.30 -40.17
N LYS A 259 11.00 10.61 -40.26
CA LYS A 259 10.69 11.37 -41.47
C LYS A 259 11.42 10.79 -42.70
N ASN A 260 10.70 10.66 -43.81
CA ASN A 260 11.21 10.13 -45.08
C ASN A 260 11.70 8.68 -45.01
N ASP A 261 11.18 7.86 -44.09
CA ASP A 261 11.47 6.43 -44.11
C ASP A 261 11.07 5.83 -45.48
N PRO A 262 11.94 5.01 -46.10
CA PRO A 262 11.68 4.44 -47.42
C PRO A 262 10.47 3.50 -47.44
N ARG A 263 10.01 3.01 -46.28
CA ARG A 263 8.83 2.16 -46.17
C ARG A 263 7.51 2.93 -46.31
N GLY A 264 7.48 4.21 -45.94
CA GLY A 264 6.25 5.00 -45.89
C GLY A 264 6.17 5.90 -44.65
N GLU A 265 4.96 6.20 -44.21
CA GLU A 265 4.65 6.80 -42.92
C GLU A 265 4.15 5.71 -41.96
N GLY A 266 4.33 5.86 -40.65
CA GLY A 266 3.80 4.83 -39.76
C GLY A 266 4.08 5.05 -38.29
N VAL A 267 3.52 4.15 -37.49
CA VAL A 267 3.66 4.16 -36.03
C VAL A 267 3.97 2.78 -35.49
N PHE A 268 4.96 2.74 -34.60
CA PHE A 268 5.25 1.60 -33.76
C PHE A 268 4.31 1.59 -32.56
N VAL A 269 3.73 0.43 -32.25
CA VAL A 269 2.82 0.25 -31.12
C VAL A 269 3.25 -0.98 -30.31
N ALA A 270 3.48 -0.78 -29.01
CA ALA A 270 3.64 -1.87 -28.05
C ALA A 270 2.25 -2.34 -27.59
N SER A 271 1.96 -3.63 -27.71
CA SER A 271 0.66 -4.20 -27.37
C SER A 271 0.78 -5.66 -26.91
N LYS A 272 -0.29 -6.22 -26.35
CA LYS A 272 -0.25 -7.56 -25.76
C LYS A 272 0.19 -8.65 -26.76
N GLY A 273 1.36 -9.23 -26.51
CA GLY A 273 1.97 -10.34 -27.25
C GLY A 273 2.85 -9.91 -28.43
N LYS A 274 2.93 -8.60 -28.76
CA LYS A 274 3.73 -8.12 -29.88
C LYS A 274 4.05 -6.62 -29.85
N VAL A 275 5.10 -6.26 -30.57
CA VAL A 275 5.32 -4.89 -31.07
C VAL A 275 5.03 -4.88 -32.56
N SER A 276 4.21 -3.94 -33.01
CA SER A 276 3.78 -3.79 -34.40
C SER A 276 4.22 -2.45 -34.98
N LEU A 277 4.52 -2.42 -36.28
CA LEU A 277 4.58 -1.20 -37.08
C LEU A 277 3.33 -1.14 -37.96
N ILE A 278 2.48 -0.15 -37.73
CA ILE A 278 1.34 0.16 -38.59
C ILE A 278 1.82 1.14 -39.66
N LEU A 279 1.86 0.69 -40.91
CA LEU A 279 2.48 1.37 -42.03
C LEU A 279 1.43 1.86 -43.02
N ASP A 280 1.54 3.14 -43.35
CA ASP A 280 0.88 3.88 -44.43
C ASP A 280 1.91 4.01 -45.56
N LYS A 281 1.80 3.12 -46.56
CA LYS A 281 2.85 2.86 -47.55
C LYS A 281 2.78 3.84 -48.71
N ASP A 282 1.57 4.26 -49.07
CA ASP A 282 1.31 5.22 -50.15
C ASP A 282 1.13 6.67 -49.66
N ARG A 283 1.14 6.88 -48.33
CA ARG A 283 1.10 8.17 -47.65
C ARG A 283 -0.24 8.88 -47.79
N ASP A 284 -1.33 8.14 -47.92
CA ASP A 284 -2.69 8.67 -48.02
C ASP A 284 -3.30 9.04 -46.64
N GLY A 285 -2.63 8.66 -45.55
CA GLY A 285 -3.11 8.88 -44.18
C GLY A 285 -3.95 7.72 -43.62
N ILE A 286 -3.92 6.55 -44.24
CA ILE A 286 -4.56 5.30 -43.82
C ILE A 286 -3.50 4.22 -43.62
N GLY A 287 -3.60 3.46 -42.52
CA GLY A 287 -2.70 2.34 -42.26
C GLY A 287 -3.04 1.12 -43.13
N ASP A 288 -2.21 0.84 -44.12
CA ASP A 288 -2.36 -0.29 -45.05
C ASP A 288 -2.00 -1.63 -44.39
N GLU A 289 -0.83 -1.66 -43.77
CA GLU A 289 -0.08 -2.87 -43.45
C GLU A 289 0.32 -2.88 -41.97
N GLU A 290 0.17 -4.03 -41.32
CA GLU A 290 0.74 -4.27 -39.99
C GLU A 290 1.96 -5.19 -40.13
N ILE A 291 3.12 -4.69 -39.74
CA ILE A 291 4.39 -5.43 -39.75
C ILE A 291 4.75 -5.81 -38.32
N LEU A 292 4.99 -7.10 -38.06
CA LEU A 292 5.44 -7.57 -36.76
C LEU A 292 6.92 -7.20 -36.55
N VAL A 293 7.18 -6.38 -35.54
CA VAL A 293 8.54 -5.92 -35.16
C VAL A 293 9.16 -6.88 -34.15
N ALA A 294 8.36 -7.34 -33.17
CA ALA A 294 8.80 -8.33 -32.19
C ALA A 294 7.62 -9.14 -31.66
N THR A 295 7.81 -10.44 -31.44
CA THR A 295 6.81 -11.35 -30.83
C THR A 295 7.50 -12.60 -30.26
N GLY A 296 6.75 -13.61 -29.83
CA GLY A 296 7.26 -14.94 -29.47
C GLY A 296 7.62 -15.14 -27.99
N TRP A 297 7.37 -14.14 -27.13
CA TRP A 297 7.47 -14.34 -25.67
C TRP A 297 6.22 -15.01 -25.12
N LYS A 298 6.34 -15.67 -23.96
CA LYS A 298 5.21 -16.27 -23.26
C LYS A 298 4.33 -15.19 -22.68
N GLU A 299 3.12 -14.99 -23.21
CA GLU A 299 2.12 -14.05 -22.66
C GLU A 299 1.87 -14.30 -21.15
N ILE A 300 1.65 -13.20 -20.42
CA ILE A 300 1.27 -13.21 -19.00
C ILE A 300 -0.25 -13.07 -18.83
N PRO A 301 -0.80 -13.43 -17.66
CA PRO A 301 -2.25 -13.32 -17.41
C PRO A 301 -2.81 -11.90 -17.45
N GLN A 302 -1.98 -10.89 -17.12
CA GLN A 302 -2.27 -9.46 -17.23
C GLN A 302 -2.61 -9.10 -18.69
N GLY A 303 -3.50 -8.14 -18.91
CA GLY A 303 -4.02 -7.73 -20.22
C GLY A 303 -3.11 -6.75 -20.96
N VAL A 304 -2.07 -6.27 -20.30
CA VAL A 304 -0.90 -5.63 -20.92
C VAL A 304 0.34 -6.51 -20.71
N ASP A 305 1.31 -6.45 -21.64
CA ASP A 305 2.58 -7.16 -21.44
C ASP A 305 3.80 -6.46 -22.05
N ALA A 306 3.70 -5.97 -23.30
CA ALA A 306 4.63 -5.03 -23.90
C ALA A 306 4.13 -3.61 -23.64
N VAL A 307 4.96 -2.81 -22.99
CA VAL A 307 4.62 -1.48 -22.52
C VAL A 307 5.77 -0.52 -22.78
N GLY A 308 5.46 0.74 -23.09
CA GLY A 308 6.44 1.77 -23.42
C GLY A 308 7.24 1.46 -24.69
N ILE A 309 7.51 2.46 -25.50
CA ILE A 309 8.28 2.26 -26.73
C ILE A 309 9.03 3.52 -27.14
N ALA A 310 10.25 3.34 -27.60
CA ALA A 310 11.09 4.40 -28.16
C ALA A 310 11.87 3.89 -29.37
N VAL A 311 12.17 4.78 -30.31
CA VAL A 311 13.08 4.49 -31.42
C VAL A 311 14.37 5.27 -31.18
N ASP A 312 15.52 4.59 -31.27
CA ASP A 312 16.81 5.24 -31.17
C ASP A 312 17.05 6.10 -32.42
N PRO A 313 17.17 7.44 -32.29
CA PRO A 313 17.33 8.33 -33.43
C PRO A 313 18.66 8.13 -34.17
N ARG A 314 19.64 7.41 -33.59
CA ARG A 314 20.97 7.22 -34.16
C ARG A 314 21.03 6.08 -35.17
N ASP A 315 20.34 4.98 -34.87
CA ASP A 315 20.42 3.75 -35.68
C ASP A 315 19.05 3.20 -36.12
N GLY A 316 17.93 3.71 -35.56
CA GLY A 316 16.58 3.24 -35.87
C GLY A 316 16.15 1.98 -35.13
N SER A 317 16.91 1.54 -34.12
CA SER A 317 16.55 0.39 -33.28
C SER A 317 15.33 0.72 -32.43
N VAL A 318 14.47 -0.28 -32.20
CA VAL A 318 13.24 -0.13 -31.40
C VAL A 318 13.47 -0.68 -30.01
N TYR A 319 13.13 0.11 -28.98
CA TYR A 319 13.22 -0.25 -27.57
C TYR A 319 11.82 -0.32 -26.97
N PHE A 320 11.53 -1.34 -26.17
CA PHE A 320 10.24 -1.49 -25.50
C PHE A 320 10.38 -2.23 -24.17
N GLY A 321 9.48 -1.97 -23.23
CA GLY A 321 9.39 -2.70 -21.97
C GLY A 321 8.63 -4.01 -22.10
N LEU A 322 9.09 -5.06 -21.42
CA LEU A 322 8.32 -6.26 -21.15
C LEU A 322 8.08 -6.36 -19.65
N GLY A 323 6.81 -6.25 -19.26
CA GLY A 323 6.39 -6.26 -17.87
C GLY A 323 6.81 -7.52 -17.11
N THR A 324 6.89 -7.40 -15.79
CA THR A 324 7.18 -8.52 -14.89
C THR A 324 6.16 -9.64 -15.02
N ALA A 325 6.57 -10.88 -14.71
CA ALA A 325 5.69 -12.04 -14.79
C ALA A 325 4.56 -12.01 -13.75
N ASN A 326 4.86 -11.53 -12.53
CA ASN A 326 3.89 -11.40 -11.46
C ASN A 326 4.34 -10.32 -10.48
N TYR A 327 3.62 -9.21 -10.40
CA TYR A 327 3.97 -8.10 -9.50
C TYR A 327 3.63 -8.37 -8.02
N ALA A 328 2.71 -9.31 -7.75
CA ALA A 328 2.28 -9.69 -6.40
C ALA A 328 3.18 -10.76 -5.77
N ASN A 329 3.76 -11.61 -6.62
CA ASN A 329 4.74 -12.63 -6.24
C ASN A 329 6.03 -12.41 -7.03
N GLY A 330 6.72 -11.30 -6.73
CA GLY A 330 7.86 -10.82 -7.55
C GLY A 330 8.98 -11.85 -7.72
N TYR A 331 9.26 -12.66 -6.70
CA TYR A 331 10.28 -13.72 -6.75
C TYR A 331 9.75 -15.06 -7.30
N LEU A 332 8.47 -15.13 -7.68
CA LEU A 332 7.79 -16.35 -8.13
C LEU A 332 7.97 -17.50 -7.12
N ILE A 333 7.71 -17.23 -5.84
CA ILE A 333 7.83 -18.24 -4.78
C ILE A 333 6.68 -19.24 -4.93
N GLU A 334 7.02 -20.52 -5.04
CA GLU A 334 6.07 -21.62 -5.04
C GLU A 334 5.60 -21.89 -3.59
N ALA A 335 4.29 -21.77 -3.33
CA ALA A 335 3.74 -21.86 -1.97
C ALA A 335 3.97 -23.22 -1.27
N SER A 336 4.04 -24.31 -2.04
CA SER A 336 4.23 -25.68 -1.52
C SER A 336 5.66 -25.95 -1.03
N THR A 337 6.65 -25.34 -1.67
CA THR A 337 8.09 -25.59 -1.44
C THR A 337 8.83 -24.40 -0.84
N GLY A 338 8.28 -23.19 -0.93
CA GLY A 338 8.94 -21.94 -0.54
C GLY A 338 10.13 -21.56 -1.43
N ARG A 339 10.25 -22.19 -2.61
CA ARG A 339 11.35 -21.96 -3.56
C ARG A 339 10.98 -20.83 -4.53
N ALA A 340 11.91 -19.90 -4.75
CA ALA A 340 11.79 -18.86 -5.78
C ALA A 340 12.12 -19.42 -7.16
N GLU A 341 11.31 -19.07 -8.16
CA GLU A 341 11.48 -19.45 -9.56
C GLU A 341 11.86 -18.28 -10.48
N PHE A 342 12.12 -17.10 -9.92
CA PHE A 342 12.55 -15.94 -10.70
C PHE A 342 13.85 -16.21 -11.46
N ASP A 343 13.86 -15.91 -12.77
CA ASP A 343 14.98 -16.15 -13.67
C ASP A 343 15.43 -14.85 -14.34
N LEU A 344 16.71 -14.49 -14.15
CA LEU A 344 17.33 -13.31 -14.76
C LEU A 344 17.54 -13.44 -16.28
N ALA A 345 17.49 -14.65 -16.82
CA ALA A 345 17.55 -14.88 -18.27
C ALA A 345 16.18 -14.77 -18.96
N SER A 346 15.10 -14.57 -18.19
CA SER A 346 13.76 -14.38 -18.71
C SER A 346 13.61 -13.05 -19.43
N ASP A 347 12.76 -13.02 -20.47
CA ASP A 347 12.31 -11.79 -21.13
C ASP A 347 11.42 -10.91 -20.21
N ARG A 348 10.98 -11.42 -19.05
CA ARG A 348 10.03 -10.73 -18.17
C ARG A 348 10.71 -9.79 -17.17
N GLY A 349 10.14 -8.61 -16.99
CA GLY A 349 10.70 -7.55 -16.15
C GLY A 349 11.96 -6.94 -16.76
N THR A 350 11.92 -6.68 -18.08
CA THR A 350 13.08 -6.22 -18.85
C THR A 350 12.74 -5.07 -19.78
N ILE A 351 13.77 -4.39 -20.28
CA ILE A 351 13.68 -3.57 -21.50
C ILE A 351 14.39 -4.33 -22.61
N GLN A 352 13.73 -4.41 -23.76
CA GLN A 352 14.19 -5.11 -24.96
C GLN A 352 14.67 -4.10 -26.01
N LYS A 353 15.67 -4.49 -26.80
CA LYS A 353 16.11 -3.79 -28.03
C LYS A 353 15.86 -4.70 -29.23
N VAL A 354 15.33 -4.12 -30.30
CA VAL A 354 15.15 -4.76 -31.61
C VAL A 354 15.98 -4.01 -32.64
N SER A 355 16.73 -4.74 -33.46
CA SER A 355 17.51 -4.16 -34.55
C SER A 355 16.61 -3.45 -35.58
N PRO A 356 17.13 -2.46 -36.33
CA PRO A 356 16.32 -1.67 -37.27
C PRO A 356 15.68 -2.50 -38.40
N ASP A 357 16.27 -3.66 -38.71
CA ASP A 357 15.77 -4.64 -39.68
C ASP A 357 14.79 -5.66 -39.09
N PHE A 358 14.47 -5.53 -37.80
CA PHE A 358 13.57 -6.37 -37.01
C PHE A 358 14.01 -7.84 -36.84
N LYS A 359 15.27 -8.17 -37.14
CA LYS A 359 15.76 -9.57 -37.12
C LYS A 359 16.38 -10.02 -35.80
N LYS A 360 16.87 -9.09 -34.98
CA LYS A 360 17.55 -9.40 -33.71
C LYS A 360 16.85 -8.70 -32.56
N ARG A 361 16.52 -9.47 -31.50
CA ARG A 361 16.07 -8.96 -30.21
C ARG A 361 17.10 -9.28 -29.12
N GLU A 362 17.35 -8.35 -28.22
CA GLU A 362 18.22 -8.56 -27.06
C GLU A 362 17.72 -7.83 -25.80
N ILE A 363 17.99 -8.41 -24.63
CA ILE A 363 17.69 -7.81 -23.32
C ILE A 363 18.70 -6.69 -23.04
N VAL A 364 18.21 -5.48 -22.77
CA VAL A 364 19.02 -4.30 -22.42
C VAL A 364 19.28 -4.27 -20.93
N CYS A 365 18.24 -4.39 -20.11
CA CYS A 365 18.32 -4.42 -18.65
C CYS A 365 17.25 -5.34 -18.06
N THR A 366 17.40 -5.68 -16.78
CA THR A 366 16.43 -6.45 -16.00
C THR A 366 15.93 -5.61 -14.82
N GLY A 367 15.00 -6.14 -14.04
CA GLY A 367 14.64 -5.53 -12.77
C GLY A 367 13.63 -4.40 -12.86
N VAL A 368 12.79 -4.36 -13.91
CA VAL A 368 11.72 -3.36 -14.06
C VAL A 368 10.36 -4.02 -13.86
N ARG A 369 9.36 -3.32 -13.30
CA ARG A 369 7.99 -3.87 -13.12
C ARG A 369 7.15 -3.61 -14.38
N PHE A 370 6.80 -2.35 -14.64
CA PHE A 370 6.11 -1.91 -15.86
C PHE A 370 6.60 -0.53 -16.30
N THR A 371 7.34 -0.50 -17.41
CA THR A 371 7.93 0.74 -17.96
C THR A 371 7.00 1.40 -18.97
N CYS A 372 5.98 2.08 -18.49
CA CYS A 372 4.86 2.56 -19.31
C CYS A 372 5.23 3.64 -20.35
N ALA A 373 6.31 4.39 -20.15
CA ALA A 373 6.90 5.28 -21.15
C ALA A 373 8.41 5.11 -21.28
N LEU A 374 8.91 5.15 -22.52
CA LEU A 374 10.33 5.16 -22.86
C LEU A 374 10.62 6.38 -23.74
N ALA A 375 11.76 7.05 -23.53
CA ALA A 375 12.22 8.10 -24.43
C ALA A 375 13.74 8.22 -24.43
N PHE A 376 14.32 8.56 -25.58
CA PHE A 376 15.70 9.01 -25.68
C PHE A 376 15.76 10.52 -25.49
N ASN A 377 16.70 10.98 -24.68
CA ASN A 377 16.98 12.42 -24.60
C ASN A 377 17.91 12.87 -25.74
N ARG A 378 18.22 14.16 -25.80
CA ARG A 378 19.11 14.74 -26.82
C ARG A 378 20.54 14.19 -26.81
N GLU A 379 21.00 13.64 -25.69
CA GLU A 379 22.33 13.02 -25.56
C GLU A 379 22.35 11.58 -26.10
N GLY A 380 21.18 11.03 -26.45
CA GLY A 380 21.03 9.64 -26.90
C GLY A 380 21.01 8.63 -25.75
N ASP A 381 20.70 9.08 -24.53
CA ASP A 381 20.52 8.21 -23.37
C ASP A 381 19.04 7.83 -23.21
N LEU A 382 18.78 6.56 -22.89
CA LEU A 382 17.43 6.02 -22.73
C LEU A 382 16.93 6.22 -21.30
N PHE A 383 15.70 6.71 -21.19
CA PHE A 383 14.97 6.81 -19.92
C PHE A 383 13.66 6.03 -19.98
N ALA A 384 13.22 5.57 -18.81
CA ALA A 384 11.92 4.93 -18.63
C ALA A 384 11.18 5.52 -17.42
N SER A 385 9.87 5.74 -17.56
CA SER A 385 8.99 5.89 -16.40
C SER A 385 8.61 4.50 -15.89
N GLU A 386 8.72 4.29 -14.59
CA GLU A 386 8.48 3.02 -13.92
C GLU A 386 7.31 3.21 -12.95
N GLN A 387 6.28 2.36 -13.09
CA GLN A 387 5.05 2.48 -12.33
C GLN A 387 5.08 1.67 -11.02
N GLU A 388 4.82 2.33 -9.89
CA GLU A 388 4.68 1.79 -8.52
C GLU A 388 5.89 1.03 -7.94
N GLY A 389 7.02 0.94 -8.65
CA GLY A 389 8.21 0.27 -8.18
C GLY A 389 7.94 -1.16 -7.70
N ALA A 390 8.48 -1.49 -6.54
CA ALA A 390 8.26 -2.72 -5.79
C ALA A 390 7.33 -2.51 -4.58
N THR A 391 6.28 -1.69 -4.72
CA THR A 391 5.27 -1.39 -3.67
C THR A 391 4.78 -2.64 -2.90
N TRP A 392 4.63 -3.78 -3.56
CA TRP A 392 4.06 -4.99 -2.96
C TRP A 392 5.06 -5.85 -2.17
N LEU A 393 6.33 -5.43 -2.10
CA LEU A 393 7.42 -6.21 -1.50
C LEU A 393 7.98 -5.48 -0.26
N PRO A 394 8.19 -6.16 0.88
CA PRO A 394 8.60 -5.53 2.13
C PRO A 394 9.83 -4.60 2.07
N ASN A 395 10.80 -4.92 1.21
CA ASN A 395 12.02 -4.14 0.97
C ASN A 395 12.04 -3.49 -0.43
N GLY A 396 10.90 -3.35 -1.09
CA GLY A 396 10.81 -2.72 -2.39
C GLY A 396 10.74 -1.20 -2.31
N ASN A 397 11.30 -0.49 -3.30
CA ASN A 397 11.00 0.93 -3.48
C ASN A 397 9.52 1.08 -3.83
N ALA A 398 8.77 1.81 -3.02
CA ALA A 398 7.35 1.99 -3.21
C ALA A 398 7.01 3.16 -4.17
N LEU A 399 7.98 4.00 -4.52
CA LEU A 399 7.73 5.18 -5.33
C LEU A 399 7.76 4.85 -6.82
N ASP A 400 7.03 5.64 -7.60
CA ASP A 400 7.18 5.65 -9.06
C ASP A 400 8.55 6.26 -9.42
N GLU A 401 9.19 5.78 -10.49
CA GLU A 401 10.59 6.12 -10.77
C GLU A 401 10.81 6.68 -12.18
N LEU A 402 11.73 7.63 -12.30
CA LEU A 402 12.39 7.96 -13.56
C LEU A 402 13.74 7.23 -13.60
N LEU A 403 13.86 6.24 -14.48
CA LEU A 403 15.06 5.42 -14.60
C LEU A 403 15.94 5.90 -15.75
N HIS A 404 17.24 6.05 -15.50
CA HIS A 404 18.26 6.18 -16.55
C HIS A 404 18.78 4.78 -16.89
N ILE A 405 18.47 4.29 -18.09
CA ILE A 405 18.69 2.90 -18.49
C ILE A 405 20.11 2.72 -19.01
N VAL A 406 20.88 1.88 -18.31
CA VAL A 406 22.24 1.48 -18.67
C VAL A 406 22.23 -0.02 -18.98
N PRO A 407 22.79 -0.45 -20.13
CA PRO A 407 22.82 -1.86 -20.49
C PRO A 407 23.46 -2.76 -19.42
N GLY A 408 22.86 -3.93 -19.19
CA GLY A 408 23.34 -4.95 -18.23
C GLY A 408 23.07 -4.63 -16.75
N ARG A 409 22.23 -3.63 -16.45
CA ARG A 409 21.84 -3.28 -15.06
C ARG A 409 20.52 -3.92 -14.62
N HIS A 410 20.26 -3.87 -13.31
CA HIS A 410 19.05 -4.35 -12.65
C HIS A 410 18.41 -3.20 -11.86
N TYR A 411 17.11 -2.94 -12.03
CA TYR A 411 16.44 -1.73 -11.50
C TYR A 411 15.44 -2.00 -10.34
N GLY A 412 15.62 -3.12 -9.61
CA GLY A 412 14.98 -3.30 -8.31
C GLY A 412 13.61 -4.00 -8.28
N PHE A 413 13.08 -4.52 -9.39
CA PHE A 413 11.89 -5.38 -9.39
C PHE A 413 12.14 -6.82 -9.89
N PRO A 414 11.93 -7.86 -9.05
CA PRO A 414 11.82 -7.77 -7.60
C PRO A 414 13.16 -7.24 -7.02
N PRO A 415 13.14 -6.61 -5.84
CA PRO A 415 14.34 -6.07 -5.23
C PRO A 415 15.28 -7.21 -4.85
N ARG A 416 16.55 -6.87 -4.60
CA ARG A 416 17.53 -7.85 -4.14
C ARG A 416 17.03 -8.55 -2.88
N HIS A 417 17.20 -9.87 -2.84
CA HIS A 417 16.92 -10.70 -1.66
C HIS A 417 18.08 -11.64 -1.37
N PRO A 418 18.59 -11.73 -0.11
CA PRO A 418 19.78 -12.55 0.18
C PRO A 418 19.58 -14.05 -0.08
N LYS A 419 18.34 -14.55 0.04
CA LYS A 419 17.97 -15.94 -0.29
C LYS A 419 17.57 -16.17 -1.75
N HIS A 420 16.74 -15.29 -2.32
CA HIS A 420 16.03 -15.54 -3.58
C HIS A 420 16.70 -14.89 -4.79
N LEU A 421 17.41 -13.77 -4.58
CA LEU A 421 18.06 -13.02 -5.65
C LEU A 421 19.35 -12.34 -5.13
N PRO A 422 20.34 -13.08 -4.57
CA PRO A 422 21.50 -12.49 -3.89
C PRO A 422 22.49 -11.78 -4.82
N GLN A 423 22.46 -12.10 -6.12
CA GLN A 423 23.47 -11.75 -7.12
C GLN A 423 23.26 -10.38 -7.79
N VAL A 424 22.10 -9.75 -7.59
CA VAL A 424 21.78 -8.47 -8.23
C VAL A 424 22.15 -7.28 -7.35
N ILE A 425 22.26 -6.11 -7.98
CA ILE A 425 22.38 -4.81 -7.33
C ILE A 425 21.27 -3.95 -7.91
N ASP A 426 20.39 -3.46 -7.06
CA ASP A 426 19.27 -2.61 -7.43
C ASP A 426 19.80 -1.21 -7.72
N GLU A 427 19.87 -0.83 -8.99
CA GLU A 427 20.36 0.50 -9.37
C GLU A 427 19.37 1.58 -8.92
N PRO A 428 19.86 2.70 -8.37
CA PRO A 428 18.99 3.79 -7.94
C PRO A 428 18.33 4.49 -9.13
N ALA A 429 17.10 4.96 -8.92
CA ALA A 429 16.42 5.82 -9.88
C ALA A 429 17.16 7.16 -10.07
N ALA A 430 16.99 7.78 -11.24
CA ALA A 430 17.42 9.16 -11.44
C ALA A 430 16.54 10.12 -10.62
N PHE A 431 15.25 9.80 -10.48
CA PHE A 431 14.32 10.49 -9.59
C PHE A 431 13.20 9.55 -9.12
N GLU A 432 12.71 9.75 -7.89
CA GLU A 432 11.58 9.01 -7.31
C GLU A 432 10.41 9.99 -7.08
N TYR A 433 9.26 9.72 -7.69
CA TYR A 433 8.06 10.56 -7.60
C TYR A 433 7.25 10.21 -6.35
N GLY A 434 7.09 11.20 -5.48
CA GLY A 434 6.38 11.09 -4.22
C GLY A 434 5.19 12.04 -4.10
N PRO A 435 4.26 11.77 -3.18
CA PRO A 435 4.19 10.57 -2.33
C PRO A 435 3.79 9.30 -3.11
N GLN A 436 3.77 8.12 -2.50
CA GLN A 436 3.49 6.84 -3.17
C GLN A 436 2.18 6.83 -3.99
N HIS A 437 2.11 6.01 -5.04
CA HIS A 437 0.98 5.85 -5.97
C HIS A 437 0.69 7.09 -6.83
N GLN A 438 1.70 7.59 -7.55
CA GLN A 438 1.51 8.58 -8.60
C GLN A 438 1.06 7.93 -9.91
N SER A 439 1.48 6.69 -10.17
CA SER A 439 1.28 5.94 -11.42
C SER A 439 1.86 6.69 -12.61
N THR A 440 3.19 6.72 -12.72
CA THR A 440 3.84 7.44 -13.83
C THR A 440 3.81 6.66 -15.14
N VAL A 441 3.04 7.16 -16.12
CA VAL A 441 2.72 6.40 -17.35
C VAL A 441 3.06 7.11 -18.66
N GLY A 442 3.11 8.45 -18.67
CA GLY A 442 3.37 9.26 -19.86
C GLY A 442 4.60 10.15 -19.70
N MET A 443 5.46 10.21 -20.73
CA MET A 443 6.69 11.01 -20.68
C MET A 443 7.16 11.47 -22.07
N VAL A 444 7.63 12.72 -22.14
CA VAL A 444 8.44 13.24 -23.26
C VAL A 444 9.59 14.11 -22.74
N PHE A 445 10.68 14.19 -23.49
CA PHE A 445 11.67 15.25 -23.29
C PHE A 445 11.19 16.53 -23.97
N ASN A 446 11.32 17.67 -23.27
CA ASN A 446 10.86 18.97 -23.73
C ASN A 446 11.75 19.52 -24.85
N GLU A 447 11.59 18.97 -26.05
CA GLU A 447 12.32 19.35 -27.26
C GLU A 447 11.37 19.94 -28.30
N GLY A 448 11.96 20.66 -29.26
CA GLY A 448 11.21 21.19 -30.39
C GLY A 448 10.76 20.08 -31.34
N VAL A 449 9.48 20.05 -31.67
CA VAL A 449 8.92 19.08 -32.63
C VAL A 449 8.83 19.73 -34.01
N ASN A 450 9.19 19.00 -35.07
CA ASN A 450 9.16 19.46 -36.46
C ASN A 450 9.94 20.78 -36.72
N GLY A 451 11.01 21.02 -35.96
CA GLY A 451 11.80 22.26 -36.04
C GLY A 451 11.20 23.44 -35.27
N GLY A 452 10.11 23.21 -34.53
CA GLY A 452 9.46 24.18 -33.66
C GLY A 452 10.20 24.45 -32.35
N PRO A 453 9.68 25.37 -31.51
CA PRO A 453 10.22 25.62 -30.18
C PRO A 453 9.85 24.50 -29.19
N ALA A 454 10.61 24.42 -28.10
CA ALA A 454 10.22 23.61 -26.94
C ALA A 454 9.11 24.29 -26.15
N PHE A 455 8.41 23.54 -25.31
CA PHE A 455 7.35 24.06 -24.44
C PHE A 455 7.88 24.91 -23.30
N GLY A 456 7.20 26.03 -23.05
CA GLY A 456 7.46 26.89 -21.90
C GLY A 456 8.70 27.79 -22.02
N PRO A 457 9.19 28.32 -20.89
CA PRO A 457 10.43 29.10 -20.81
C PRO A 457 11.65 28.36 -21.39
N ALA A 458 12.58 29.11 -22.00
CA ALA A 458 13.71 28.55 -22.73
C ALA A 458 14.60 27.61 -21.88
N GLN A 459 14.70 27.88 -20.58
CA GLN A 459 15.46 27.08 -19.62
C GLN A 459 14.85 25.71 -19.29
N TRP A 460 13.61 25.43 -19.71
CA TRP A 460 12.98 24.11 -19.54
C TRP A 460 13.32 23.14 -20.67
N ARG A 461 14.02 23.62 -21.71
CA ARG A 461 14.34 22.81 -22.88
C ARG A 461 15.20 21.61 -22.49
N GLY A 462 14.72 20.40 -22.79
CA GLY A 462 15.38 19.13 -22.48
C GLY A 462 15.02 18.53 -21.13
N ASP A 463 14.21 19.22 -20.32
CA ASP A 463 13.64 18.65 -19.11
C ASP A 463 12.67 17.51 -19.49
N ALA A 464 12.55 16.49 -18.64
CA ALA A 464 11.51 15.47 -18.79
C ALA A 464 10.17 16.03 -18.30
N LEU A 465 9.13 15.88 -19.11
CA LEU A 465 7.73 16.16 -18.76
C LEU A 465 7.04 14.82 -18.51
N VAL A 466 6.57 14.59 -17.28
CA VAL A 466 6.05 13.27 -16.84
C VAL A 466 4.65 13.42 -16.26
N CYS A 467 3.74 12.54 -16.66
CA CYS A 467 2.37 12.46 -16.14
C CYS A 467 2.30 11.51 -14.94
N GLY A 468 1.76 11.98 -13.82
CA GLY A 468 1.29 11.14 -12.71
C GLY A 468 -0.22 10.92 -12.83
N GLU A 469 -0.62 9.76 -13.33
CA GLU A 469 -2.00 9.44 -13.71
C GLU A 469 -2.94 9.45 -12.52
N SER A 470 -2.64 8.64 -11.50
CA SER A 470 -3.54 8.33 -10.40
C SER A 470 -3.82 9.51 -9.46
N ARG A 471 -3.04 10.59 -9.55
CA ARG A 471 -3.22 11.82 -8.75
C ARG A 471 -3.34 13.09 -9.59
N GLY A 472 -3.40 12.96 -10.92
CA GLY A 472 -3.54 14.09 -11.84
C GLY A 472 -2.42 15.12 -11.69
N LYS A 473 -1.15 14.73 -11.91
CA LYS A 473 0.00 15.64 -11.78
C LYS A 473 0.81 15.71 -13.06
N LEU A 474 1.28 16.90 -13.41
CA LEU A 474 2.28 17.11 -14.45
C LEU A 474 3.60 17.56 -13.80
N TYR A 475 4.60 16.71 -13.94
CA TYR A 475 5.95 16.91 -13.44
C TYR A 475 6.88 17.47 -14.51
N ARG A 476 7.75 18.40 -14.14
CA ARG A 476 8.92 18.84 -14.91
C ARG A 476 10.17 18.42 -14.14
N THR A 477 10.91 17.46 -14.67
CA THR A 477 12.14 16.94 -14.07
C THR A 477 13.35 17.41 -14.88
N LYS A 478 14.10 18.35 -14.31
CA LYS A 478 15.38 18.84 -14.87
C LYS A 478 16.48 17.81 -14.61
N LEU A 479 17.24 17.48 -15.65
CA LEU A 479 18.30 16.48 -15.60
C LEU A 479 19.65 17.12 -15.90
N VAL A 480 20.60 16.96 -14.99
CA VAL A 480 21.99 17.39 -15.20
C VAL A 480 22.86 16.17 -15.46
N LYS A 481 23.46 16.11 -16.65
CA LYS A 481 24.38 15.03 -17.04
C LYS A 481 25.68 15.12 -16.24
N THR A 482 26.12 13.99 -15.71
CA THR A 482 27.47 13.77 -15.16
C THR A 482 28.14 12.60 -15.88
N PRO A 483 29.46 12.37 -15.73
CA PRO A 483 30.12 11.21 -16.34
C PRO A 483 29.52 9.86 -15.93
N GLU A 484 28.98 9.77 -14.71
CA GLU A 484 28.43 8.55 -14.11
C GLU A 484 26.92 8.38 -14.31
N GLY A 485 26.22 9.38 -14.85
CA GLY A 485 24.77 9.33 -15.02
C GLY A 485 24.12 10.70 -14.99
N TYR A 486 23.04 10.82 -14.21
CA TYR A 486 22.25 12.04 -14.11
C TYR A 486 21.92 12.38 -12.66
N VAL A 487 21.90 13.67 -12.35
CA VAL A 487 21.30 14.22 -11.12
C VAL A 487 20.04 14.97 -11.51
N ALA A 488 18.93 14.67 -10.84
CA ALA A 488 17.62 15.22 -11.18
C ALA A 488 17.08 16.21 -10.13
N GLN A 489 16.33 17.22 -10.60
CA GLN A 489 15.47 18.07 -9.78
C GLN A 489 14.07 18.11 -10.37
N ASN A 490 13.06 17.87 -9.55
CA ASN A 490 11.66 17.87 -9.98
C ASN A 490 10.89 19.10 -9.51
N GLN A 491 9.96 19.56 -10.34
CA GLN A 491 8.94 20.56 -10.01
C GLN A 491 7.58 20.08 -10.53
N ILE A 492 6.52 20.17 -9.72
CA ILE A 492 5.15 20.03 -10.21
C ILE A 492 4.76 21.34 -10.88
N ILE A 493 4.33 21.28 -12.14
CA ILE A 493 3.96 22.47 -12.91
C ILE A 493 2.46 22.58 -13.16
N ALA A 494 1.70 21.49 -13.06
CA ALA A 494 0.25 21.51 -13.09
C ALA A 494 -0.39 20.37 -12.28
N CYS A 495 -1.60 20.62 -11.79
CA CYS A 495 -2.51 19.63 -11.19
C CYS A 495 -3.78 19.51 -12.04
N LEU A 496 -4.33 18.30 -12.14
CA LEU A 496 -5.47 17.96 -12.97
C LEU A 496 -6.53 17.25 -12.14
N GLY A 497 -7.79 17.63 -12.33
CA GLY A 497 -8.97 16.91 -11.82
C GLY A 497 -9.38 15.72 -12.70
N LEU A 498 -8.45 15.18 -13.48
CA LEU A 498 -8.59 14.03 -14.39
C LEU A 498 -7.29 13.21 -14.39
N LEU A 499 -7.36 11.97 -14.87
CA LEU A 499 -6.20 11.09 -14.97
C LEU A 499 -5.31 11.56 -16.12
N ALA A 500 -4.08 12.01 -15.83
CA ALA A 500 -3.13 12.44 -16.86
C ALA A 500 -2.37 11.23 -17.41
N VAL A 501 -2.54 10.91 -18.70
CA VAL A 501 -2.06 9.64 -19.28
C VAL A 501 -0.82 9.83 -20.16
N ASP A 502 -0.82 10.83 -21.04
CA ASP A 502 0.34 11.12 -21.88
C ASP A 502 0.44 12.61 -22.17
N THR A 503 1.62 13.04 -22.59
CA THR A 503 1.87 14.43 -22.94
C THR A 503 2.68 14.54 -24.23
N CYS A 504 2.46 15.62 -24.99
CA CYS A 504 3.09 15.81 -26.29
C CYS A 504 3.37 17.29 -26.56
N VAL A 505 4.61 17.63 -26.95
CA VAL A 505 4.95 19.00 -27.39
C VAL A 505 4.41 19.19 -28.82
N THR A 506 3.72 20.31 -29.07
CA THR A 506 3.23 20.65 -30.41
C THR A 506 4.32 21.27 -31.29
N PRO A 507 4.17 21.28 -32.63
CA PRO A 507 5.08 22.02 -33.52
C PRO A 507 5.18 23.52 -33.21
N GLN A 508 4.20 24.09 -32.50
CA GLN A 508 4.18 25.50 -32.08
C GLN A 508 4.85 25.73 -30.71
N GLY A 509 5.27 24.66 -30.02
CA GLY A 509 5.85 24.70 -28.67
C GLY A 509 4.82 24.87 -27.56
N ASP A 510 3.60 24.39 -27.77
CA ASP A 510 2.62 24.19 -26.70
C ASP A 510 2.72 22.74 -26.18
N LEU A 511 1.98 22.43 -25.12
CA LEU A 511 1.93 21.07 -24.58
C LEU A 511 0.50 20.55 -24.58
N LEU A 512 0.29 19.38 -25.18
CA LEU A 512 -0.94 18.60 -25.05
C LEU A 512 -0.83 17.63 -23.89
N ILE A 513 -1.94 17.42 -23.18
CA ILE A 513 -2.09 16.39 -22.15
C ILE A 513 -3.33 15.58 -22.49
N ALA A 514 -3.15 14.28 -22.74
CA ALA A 514 -4.24 13.32 -22.84
C ALA A 514 -4.72 12.94 -21.45
N CYS A 515 -6.04 12.97 -21.25
CA CYS A 515 -6.66 12.61 -19.99
C CYS A 515 -7.73 11.54 -20.16
N HIS A 516 -7.78 10.60 -19.21
CA HIS A 516 -8.88 9.65 -19.08
C HIS A 516 -9.93 10.17 -18.10
N SER A 517 -11.18 9.79 -18.34
CA SER A 517 -12.28 9.97 -17.38
C SER A 517 -12.40 8.76 -16.45
N GLY A 518 -12.84 8.99 -15.21
CA GLY A 518 -13.11 7.92 -14.24
C GLY A 518 -12.35 8.05 -12.93
N PRO A 519 -12.52 7.06 -12.03
CA PRO A 519 -11.75 6.97 -10.78
C PRO A 519 -10.27 6.67 -11.05
N PRO A 520 -9.37 6.89 -10.06
CA PRO A 520 -7.93 6.61 -10.13
C PRO A 520 -7.55 5.21 -10.64
N ASP A 521 -6.27 5.06 -10.99
CA ASP A 521 -5.59 3.84 -11.45
C ASP A 521 -5.93 3.39 -12.88
N TRP A 522 -7.21 3.29 -13.24
CA TRP A 522 -7.59 2.72 -14.56
C TRP A 522 -8.65 3.52 -15.34
N GLY A 523 -9.30 4.49 -14.69
CA GLY A 523 -10.40 5.23 -15.29
C GLY A 523 -11.58 4.35 -15.70
N THR A 524 -12.41 4.87 -16.61
CA THR A 524 -13.62 4.22 -17.15
C THR A 524 -13.33 3.23 -18.30
N GLY A 525 -12.06 2.86 -18.51
CA GLY A 525 -11.66 1.91 -19.55
C GLY A 525 -11.79 2.45 -20.99
N PRO A 526 -11.77 1.58 -22.02
CA PRO A 526 -11.66 2.00 -23.42
C PRO A 526 -12.88 2.76 -23.98
N ALA A 527 -14.03 2.66 -23.32
CA ALA A 527 -15.26 3.34 -23.72
C ALA A 527 -15.39 4.76 -23.14
N GLY A 528 -14.55 5.09 -22.15
CA GLY A 528 -14.60 6.37 -21.47
C GLY A 528 -14.35 7.56 -22.40
N ALA A 529 -14.92 8.70 -22.03
CA ALA A 529 -14.65 9.94 -22.74
C ALA A 529 -13.22 10.40 -22.43
N GLY A 530 -12.39 10.47 -23.46
CA GLY A 530 -11.07 11.06 -23.38
C GLY A 530 -11.16 12.57 -23.54
N ARG A 531 -10.26 13.31 -22.89
CA ARG A 531 -10.16 14.77 -23.03
C ARG A 531 -8.71 15.13 -23.30
N ILE A 532 -8.49 16.14 -24.14
CA ILE A 532 -7.14 16.65 -24.42
C ILE A 532 -7.08 18.12 -24.04
N PHE A 533 -6.15 18.46 -23.16
CA PHE A 533 -5.90 19.83 -22.76
C PHE A 533 -4.62 20.35 -23.40
N ARG A 534 -4.66 21.59 -23.86
CA ARG A 534 -3.52 22.32 -24.38
C ARG A 534 -3.09 23.40 -23.40
N LEU A 535 -1.81 23.37 -23.03
CA LEU A 535 -1.14 24.34 -22.19
C LEU A 535 -0.26 25.22 -23.09
N ARG A 536 -0.44 26.53 -23.01
CA ARG A 536 0.32 27.50 -23.83
C ARG A 536 1.07 28.49 -22.95
N TYR A 537 2.33 28.75 -23.27
CA TYR A 537 3.13 29.79 -22.60
C TYR A 537 2.97 31.15 -23.30
N THR A 538 1.90 31.85 -22.94
CA THR A 538 1.52 33.15 -23.52
C THR A 538 2.20 34.32 -22.81
N GLY A 539 2.46 34.19 -21.51
CA GLY A 539 3.11 35.19 -20.67
C GLY A 539 4.63 35.25 -20.84
N ARG A 540 5.14 35.41 -22.06
CA ARG A 540 6.59 35.38 -22.35
C ARG A 540 7.39 36.46 -21.63
N THR A 541 6.75 37.56 -21.24
CA THR A 541 7.34 38.66 -20.46
C THR A 541 7.18 38.48 -18.95
N VAL A 542 6.33 37.55 -18.50
CA VAL A 542 6.10 37.26 -17.07
C VAL A 542 7.32 36.56 -16.46
N PRO A 543 7.90 37.11 -15.37
CA PRO A 543 9.00 36.47 -14.63
C PRO A 543 8.69 35.03 -14.23
N GLN A 544 9.67 34.14 -14.38
CA GLN A 544 9.52 32.72 -14.07
C GLN A 544 10.36 32.34 -12.84
N PRO A 545 9.80 31.60 -11.87
CA PRO A 545 10.60 31.06 -10.78
C PRO A 545 11.59 30.02 -11.34
N VAL A 546 12.86 30.15 -10.98
CA VAL A 546 13.94 29.28 -11.49
C VAL A 546 14.59 28.43 -10.40
N HIS A 547 14.60 28.91 -9.15
CA HIS A 547 15.14 28.15 -8.03
C HIS A 547 14.54 28.62 -6.72
N ALA A 548 14.24 27.71 -5.80
CA ALA A 548 13.77 28.02 -4.46
C ALA A 548 14.50 27.17 -3.42
N TRP A 549 14.98 27.79 -2.34
CA TRP A 549 15.82 27.11 -1.36
C TRP A 549 15.72 27.73 0.04
N ALA A 550 16.12 26.95 1.05
CA ALA A 550 16.35 27.45 2.39
C ALA A 550 17.74 28.09 2.48
N ALA A 551 17.80 29.42 2.44
CA ALA A 551 19.06 30.17 2.49
C ALA A 551 19.66 30.21 3.90
N ALA A 552 18.80 30.18 4.92
CA ALA A 552 19.16 30.06 6.32
C ALA A 552 18.08 29.28 7.08
N GLN A 553 18.29 29.09 8.39
CA GLN A 553 17.29 28.48 9.26
C GLN A 553 15.96 29.25 9.28
N ASP A 554 16.00 30.57 9.10
CA ASP A 554 14.89 31.49 9.25
C ASP A 554 14.62 32.29 7.96
N GLU A 555 15.10 31.78 6.82
CA GLU A 555 15.02 32.47 5.53
C GLU A 555 14.87 31.50 4.36
N PHE A 556 13.79 31.67 3.59
CA PHE A 556 13.60 31.04 2.29
C PHE A 556 13.78 32.08 1.18
N ARG A 557 14.32 31.64 0.04
CA ARG A 557 14.50 32.48 -1.15
C ARG A 557 13.90 31.83 -2.37
N ILE A 558 13.30 32.64 -3.23
CA ILE A 558 12.72 32.23 -4.51
C ILE A 558 13.28 33.16 -5.58
N ALA A 559 14.17 32.63 -6.42
CA ALA A 559 14.80 33.36 -7.50
C ALA A 559 13.96 33.28 -8.78
N PHE A 560 13.99 34.36 -9.55
CA PHE A 560 13.31 34.56 -10.82
C PHE A 560 14.30 34.87 -11.94
N ASP A 561 13.96 34.43 -13.14
CA ASP A 561 14.81 34.62 -14.33
C ASP A 561 15.01 36.09 -14.73
N ARG A 562 14.20 37.03 -14.25
CA ARG A 562 14.25 38.46 -14.59
C ARG A 562 13.80 39.35 -13.41
N PRO A 563 14.08 40.67 -13.45
CA PRO A 563 13.72 41.59 -12.37
C PRO A 563 12.21 41.68 -12.13
N LEU A 564 11.84 41.78 -10.86
CA LEU A 564 10.50 41.94 -10.33
C LEU A 564 10.18 43.43 -10.09
N GLN A 565 8.90 43.78 -10.08
CA GLN A 565 8.45 45.15 -9.81
C GLN A 565 8.01 45.31 -8.35
N ASP A 566 8.51 46.32 -7.64
CA ASP A 566 8.19 46.53 -6.22
C ASP A 566 6.66 46.64 -5.96
N ALA A 567 5.92 47.26 -6.89
CA ALA A 567 4.47 47.47 -6.78
C ALA A 567 3.66 46.15 -6.84
N ASP A 568 4.15 45.14 -7.57
CA ASP A 568 3.48 43.84 -7.71
C ASP A 568 3.45 43.05 -6.38
N TRP A 569 4.38 43.36 -5.46
CA TRP A 569 4.58 42.63 -4.21
C TRP A 569 4.07 43.37 -2.96
N ALA A 570 3.54 44.58 -3.11
CA ALA A 570 2.96 45.32 -2.01
C ALA A 570 1.75 44.57 -1.42
N GLY A 571 1.77 44.29 -0.10
CA GLY A 571 0.69 43.58 0.60
C GLY A 571 0.54 42.09 0.24
N THR A 572 1.54 41.50 -0.43
CA THR A 572 1.55 40.06 -0.76
C THR A 572 1.96 39.18 0.42
N ARG A 573 2.67 39.73 1.41
CA ARG A 573 3.11 39.01 2.62
C ARG A 573 1.92 38.37 3.33
N GLU A 574 0.84 39.13 3.54
CA GLU A 574 -0.38 38.69 4.24
C GLU A 574 -1.15 37.59 3.49
N LYS A 575 -0.87 37.44 2.18
CA LYS A 575 -1.51 36.44 1.31
C LYS A 575 -0.61 35.24 1.02
N THR A 576 0.69 35.36 1.32
CA THR A 576 1.67 34.28 1.16
C THR A 576 1.45 33.24 2.23
N ARG A 577 1.41 31.97 1.84
CA ARG A 577 1.22 30.85 2.77
C ARG A 577 2.36 29.87 2.61
N ILE A 578 2.83 29.32 3.72
CA ILE A 578 3.83 28.25 3.72
C ILE A 578 3.25 27.11 4.57
N GLU A 579 3.07 25.96 3.94
CA GLU A 579 2.62 24.74 4.61
C GLU A 579 3.76 23.71 4.60
N THR A 580 3.97 22.99 5.70
CA THR A 580 5.01 21.95 5.79
C THR A 580 4.49 20.71 6.48
N GLY A 581 5.09 19.57 6.14
CA GLY A 581 4.79 18.27 6.71
C GLY A 581 5.46 17.16 5.91
N ARG A 582 5.44 15.93 6.45
CA ARG A 582 6.13 14.77 5.84
C ARG A 582 5.73 14.51 4.39
N TYR A 583 4.46 14.72 4.04
CA TYR A 583 3.92 14.52 2.69
C TYR A 583 3.35 15.82 2.10
N ALA A 584 3.75 16.98 2.63
CA ALA A 584 3.34 18.26 2.06
C ALA A 584 4.11 18.51 0.75
N SER A 585 3.40 18.97 -0.28
CA SER A 585 3.97 19.34 -1.56
C SER A 585 3.21 20.50 -2.20
N ALA A 586 3.87 21.18 -3.13
CA ALA A 586 3.25 22.23 -3.94
C ALA A 586 2.04 21.65 -4.72
N GLY A 587 0.91 22.37 -4.70
CA GLY A 587 -0.29 21.99 -5.43
C GLY A 587 -1.19 20.94 -4.77
N ASP A 588 -0.84 20.39 -3.60
CA ASP A 588 -1.63 19.32 -2.95
C ASP A 588 -3.11 19.66 -2.76
N ARG A 589 -3.43 20.93 -2.51
CA ARG A 589 -4.81 21.42 -2.35
C ARG A 589 -5.67 21.33 -3.61
N PHE A 590 -5.06 21.15 -4.78
CA PHE A 590 -5.74 20.91 -6.06
C PHE A 590 -5.92 19.41 -6.38
N GLU A 591 -5.34 18.53 -5.57
CA GLU A 591 -5.39 17.09 -5.79
C GLU A 591 -6.77 16.54 -5.38
N VAL A 592 -7.64 16.34 -6.37
CA VAL A 592 -9.03 15.86 -6.17
C VAL A 592 -9.24 14.40 -6.58
N ILE A 593 -8.26 13.77 -7.23
CA ILE A 593 -8.27 12.34 -7.60
C ILE A 593 -7.24 11.59 -6.77
N ARG A 594 -7.64 10.49 -6.13
CA ARG A 594 -6.78 9.74 -5.21
C ARG A 594 -7.10 8.25 -5.19
N PRO A 595 -6.10 7.37 -5.33
CA PRO A 595 -6.28 5.93 -5.18
C PRO A 595 -6.84 5.50 -3.83
N GLY A 596 -7.63 4.43 -3.85
CA GLY A 596 -8.25 3.79 -2.69
C GLY A 596 -7.30 2.92 -1.86
N TYR A 597 -6.10 3.43 -1.53
CA TYR A 597 -5.11 2.69 -0.75
C TYR A 597 -4.96 3.26 0.65
N GLN A 598 -4.80 2.38 1.65
CA GLN A 598 -4.61 2.83 3.04
C GLN A 598 -3.41 3.75 3.18
N ILE A 599 -2.32 3.51 2.45
CA ILE A 599 -1.14 4.35 2.50
C ILE A 599 -1.40 5.77 1.96
N VAL A 600 -2.25 5.91 0.95
CA VAL A 600 -2.68 7.21 0.43
C VAL A 600 -3.53 7.93 1.49
N ARG A 601 -4.44 7.23 2.17
CA ARG A 601 -5.20 7.79 3.30
C ARG A 601 -4.28 8.25 4.43
N ASP A 602 -3.31 7.43 4.80
CA ASP A 602 -2.30 7.75 5.83
C ASP A 602 -1.47 9.00 5.44
N GLN A 603 -1.14 9.16 4.16
CA GLN A 603 -0.43 10.34 3.65
C GLN A 603 -1.29 11.61 3.73
N MET A 604 -2.57 11.53 3.35
CA MET A 604 -3.50 12.68 3.41
C MET A 604 -3.83 13.08 4.85
N GLY A 605 -3.87 12.10 5.76
CA GLY A 605 -4.07 12.32 7.18
C GLY A 605 -2.81 12.75 7.95
N SER A 606 -1.65 12.78 7.30
CA SER A 606 -0.40 13.18 7.96
C SER A 606 -0.45 14.66 8.36
N PRO A 607 -0.09 15.01 9.62
CA PRO A 607 -0.20 16.38 10.10
C PRO A 607 0.69 17.33 9.29
N ARG A 608 0.10 18.47 8.96
CA ARG A 608 0.71 19.63 8.32
C ARG A 608 0.71 20.79 9.29
N ARG A 609 1.56 21.79 9.07
CA ARG A 609 1.53 23.02 9.87
C ARG A 609 1.80 24.22 9.00
N TRP A 610 1.18 25.34 9.35
CA TRP A 610 1.47 26.63 8.77
C TRP A 610 2.80 27.16 9.33
N VAL A 611 3.62 27.71 8.44
CA VAL A 611 4.81 28.50 8.78
C VAL A 611 4.48 29.96 8.50
N GLU A 612 4.60 30.79 9.53
CA GLU A 612 4.35 32.23 9.43
C GLU A 612 5.39 32.91 8.52
N VAL A 613 4.93 33.81 7.65
CA VAL A 613 5.80 34.72 6.90
C VAL A 613 5.96 36.03 7.68
N GLN A 614 7.10 36.17 8.34
CA GLN A 614 7.43 37.34 9.18
C GLN A 614 7.71 38.57 8.32
N ALA A 615 8.43 38.39 7.21
CA ALA A 615 8.68 39.46 6.24
C ALA A 615 8.81 38.90 4.81
N LEU A 616 8.44 39.73 3.84
CA LEU A 616 8.67 39.51 2.42
C LEU A 616 9.37 40.75 1.86
N SER A 617 10.47 40.54 1.14
CA SER A 617 11.23 41.61 0.50
C SER A 617 11.84 41.14 -0.82
N LEU A 618 12.31 42.07 -1.65
CA LEU A 618 13.05 41.76 -2.86
C LEU A 618 14.55 41.96 -2.62
N SER A 619 15.37 41.14 -3.28
CA SER A 619 16.81 41.37 -3.39
C SER A 619 17.11 42.72 -4.05
N ALA A 620 18.34 43.22 -3.87
CA ALA A 620 18.74 44.52 -4.41
C ALA A 620 18.62 44.63 -5.95
N ASP A 621 18.86 43.54 -6.66
CA ASP A 621 18.68 43.44 -8.11
C ASP A 621 17.24 43.10 -8.55
N ARG A 622 16.35 42.93 -7.56
CA ARG A 622 14.95 42.55 -7.70
C ARG A 622 14.72 41.21 -8.39
N ARG A 623 15.68 40.29 -8.42
CA ARG A 623 15.50 38.95 -9.04
C ARG A 623 15.15 37.85 -8.03
N THR A 624 15.13 38.14 -6.74
CA THR A 624 14.86 37.15 -5.69
C THR A 624 13.84 37.69 -4.70
N ILE A 625 12.81 36.91 -4.39
CA ILE A 625 11.94 37.12 -3.23
C ILE A 625 12.61 36.50 -2.02
N VAL A 626 12.76 37.27 -0.95
CA VAL A 626 13.31 36.85 0.34
C VAL A 626 12.19 36.80 1.36
N LEU A 627 11.92 35.60 1.88
CA LEU A 627 10.91 35.32 2.90
C LEU A 627 11.60 35.06 4.24
N ARG A 628 11.39 35.95 5.21
CA ARG A 628 11.79 35.71 6.61
C ARG A 628 10.70 34.92 7.31
N ILE A 629 11.11 33.86 7.98
CA ILE A 629 10.23 32.88 8.61
C ILE A 629 10.78 32.48 9.98
N PRO A 630 9.98 31.90 10.89
CA PRO A 630 10.51 31.26 12.08
C PRO A 630 11.52 30.18 11.73
N ARG A 631 12.47 29.93 12.64
CA ARG A 631 13.50 28.89 12.52
C ARG A 631 12.92 27.52 12.10
N GLN A 632 13.40 26.97 11.00
CA GLN A 632 13.08 25.67 10.44
C GLN A 632 14.31 24.75 10.44
N THR A 633 14.16 23.56 11.01
CA THR A 633 15.21 22.51 11.03
C THR A 633 14.66 21.14 10.67
N GLU A 634 13.35 21.01 10.44
CA GLU A 634 12.68 19.74 10.16
C GLU A 634 12.93 19.30 8.71
N LEU A 635 13.33 18.05 8.51
CA LEU A 635 13.46 17.44 7.18
C LEU A 635 12.07 17.16 6.58
N ALA A 636 11.49 18.19 5.98
CA ALA A 636 10.22 18.14 5.28
C ALA A 636 10.28 19.02 4.02
N THR A 637 9.25 18.87 3.19
CA THR A 637 8.98 19.81 2.10
C THR A 637 8.07 20.93 2.62
N TYR A 638 8.37 22.14 2.19
CA TYR A 638 7.65 23.37 2.49
C TYR A 638 6.98 23.85 1.19
N ALA A 639 5.67 23.73 1.11
CA ALA A 639 4.86 24.24 0.01
C ALA A 639 4.60 25.73 0.23
N VAL A 640 5.18 26.58 -0.62
CA VAL A 640 5.01 28.03 -0.62
C VAL A 640 3.97 28.40 -1.68
N THR A 641 2.83 28.96 -1.26
CA THR A 641 1.83 29.54 -2.14
C THR A 641 2.00 31.06 -2.17
N LEU A 642 2.24 31.61 -3.36
CA LEU A 642 2.36 33.05 -3.62
C LEU A 642 1.21 33.54 -4.50
N PRO A 643 0.57 34.68 -4.18
CA PRO A 643 -0.41 35.28 -5.07
C PRO A 643 0.26 35.74 -6.38
N LEU A 644 -0.45 35.60 -7.51
CA LEU A 644 -0.01 36.19 -8.77
C LEU A 644 -0.31 37.70 -8.80
N PRO A 645 0.69 38.55 -9.07
CA PRO A 645 0.46 39.96 -9.34
C PRO A 645 -0.55 40.15 -10.46
N THR A 646 -1.41 41.17 -10.38
CA THR A 646 -2.43 41.45 -11.41
C THR A 646 -1.84 41.56 -12.80
N SER A 647 -0.63 42.10 -12.92
CA SER A 647 0.13 42.22 -14.18
C SER A 647 0.53 40.88 -14.81
N TRP A 648 0.49 39.78 -14.06
CA TRP A 648 0.89 38.44 -14.50
C TRP A 648 -0.30 37.53 -14.81
N GLN A 649 -1.51 37.95 -14.47
CA GLN A 649 -2.71 37.14 -14.56
C GLN A 649 -3.13 36.93 -16.01
N THR A 650 -3.48 35.68 -16.35
CA THR A 650 -4.05 35.31 -17.65
C THR A 650 -5.57 35.14 -17.52
N HIS A 651 -6.33 35.75 -18.44
CA HIS A 651 -7.80 35.74 -18.41
C HIS A 651 -8.43 34.92 -19.55
N GLN A 652 -7.61 34.26 -20.37
CA GLN A 652 -8.07 33.43 -21.48
C GLN A 652 -8.04 31.94 -21.11
N GLY A 653 -8.99 31.17 -21.66
CA GLY A 653 -9.09 29.74 -21.45
C GLY A 653 -9.81 29.37 -20.14
N ILE A 654 -9.48 28.20 -19.61
CA ILE A 654 -10.04 27.68 -18.36
C ILE A 654 -9.58 28.57 -17.19
N PRO A 655 -10.51 29.11 -16.38
CA PRO A 655 -10.15 29.95 -15.24
C PRO A 655 -9.13 29.28 -14.31
N GLN A 656 -8.05 30.00 -14.00
CA GLN A 656 -7.02 29.56 -13.07
C GLN A 656 -7.18 30.28 -11.74
N ARG A 657 -6.78 29.64 -10.64
CA ARG A 657 -6.49 30.36 -9.40
C ARG A 657 -5.29 31.28 -9.61
N GLN A 658 -5.39 32.51 -9.12
CA GLN A 658 -4.41 33.56 -9.32
C GLN A 658 -3.28 33.48 -8.29
N GLU A 659 -2.60 32.34 -8.28
CA GLU A 659 -1.53 31.99 -7.34
C GLU A 659 -0.60 30.95 -7.98
N MET A 660 0.64 30.90 -7.49
CA MET A 660 1.63 29.89 -7.85
C MET A 660 2.07 29.13 -6.60
N ASP A 661 2.38 27.84 -6.77
CA ASP A 661 2.81 26.96 -5.68
C ASP A 661 4.23 26.45 -5.97
N ILE A 662 5.14 26.63 -5.02
CA ILE A 662 6.57 26.31 -5.15
C ILE A 662 7.01 25.46 -3.95
N ALA A 663 7.76 24.40 -4.19
CA ALA A 663 8.34 23.58 -3.13
C ALA A 663 9.72 24.08 -2.72
N VAL A 664 9.95 24.19 -1.41
CA VAL A 664 11.26 24.40 -0.79
C VAL A 664 11.55 23.21 0.12
N SER A 665 12.79 22.74 0.18
CA SER A 665 13.21 21.72 1.14
C SER A 665 14.49 22.15 1.86
N LEU A 666 14.89 21.39 2.87
CA LEU A 666 16.18 21.56 3.55
C LEU A 666 17.32 20.76 2.86
N HIS A 667 17.16 20.43 1.58
CA HIS A 667 18.21 19.81 0.79
C HIS A 667 19.21 20.87 0.30
N GLY A 668 20.50 20.57 0.39
CA GLY A 668 21.59 21.44 -0.07
C GLY A 668 22.82 21.41 0.84
N VAL A 669 23.85 22.16 0.46
CA VAL A 669 25.11 22.34 1.20
C VAL A 669 25.44 23.82 1.30
N GLN A 670 25.90 24.28 2.46
CA GLN A 670 26.38 25.64 2.62
C GLN A 670 27.80 25.77 2.04
N ALA A 671 27.97 26.55 0.99
CA ALA A 671 29.25 26.88 0.39
C ALA A 671 29.77 28.22 0.92
N THR A 672 31.06 28.27 1.29
CA THR A 672 31.75 29.47 1.78
C THR A 672 33.01 29.71 0.98
N LEU A 673 33.09 30.84 0.28
CA LEU A 673 34.29 31.28 -0.43
C LEU A 673 35.05 32.30 0.43
N GLU A 674 36.28 31.97 0.82
CA GLU A 674 37.15 32.84 1.60
C GLU A 674 38.06 33.67 0.68
N ASN A 675 38.06 35.00 0.83
CA ASN A 675 38.86 35.93 0.04
C ASN A 675 39.42 37.09 0.88
N SER A 676 40.72 37.07 1.21
CA SER A 676 41.49 38.23 1.69
C SER A 676 40.76 39.15 2.70
N GLY A 677 40.05 38.56 3.66
CA GLY A 677 39.29 39.27 4.71
C GLY A 677 37.77 39.36 4.50
N GLN A 678 37.21 38.87 3.40
CA GLN A 678 35.77 38.75 3.14
C GLN A 678 35.37 37.28 2.91
N SER A 679 34.29 36.84 3.54
CA SER A 679 33.71 35.49 3.38
C SER A 679 32.34 35.62 2.69
N LEU A 680 32.21 35.05 1.49
CA LEU A 680 30.94 34.95 0.78
C LEU A 680 30.29 33.59 1.08
N ARG A 681 29.00 33.58 1.42
CA ARG A 681 28.26 32.34 1.77
C ARG A 681 26.98 32.20 0.97
N ILE A 682 26.70 30.98 0.51
CA ILE A 682 25.46 30.61 -0.19
C ILE A 682 25.09 29.16 0.14
N VAL A 683 23.84 28.76 -0.10
CA VAL A 683 23.45 27.35 -0.09
C VAL A 683 23.36 26.88 -1.54
N LEU A 684 24.10 25.83 -1.88
CA LEU A 684 24.02 25.18 -3.18
C LEU A 684 23.20 23.89 -3.06
N PRO A 685 22.45 23.48 -4.10
CA PRO A 685 21.67 22.24 -4.06
C PRO A 685 22.55 20.98 -4.04
N HIS A 686 23.82 21.07 -4.45
CA HIS A 686 24.73 19.95 -4.57
C HIS A 686 26.20 20.36 -4.34
N ALA A 687 27.04 19.42 -3.91
CA ALA A 687 28.49 19.67 -3.72
C ALA A 687 29.27 19.78 -5.05
N SER A 688 28.74 19.26 -6.15
CA SER A 688 29.29 19.54 -7.49
C SER A 688 28.90 20.91 -8.00
N PHE A 689 29.93 21.62 -8.46
CA PHE A 689 29.83 22.93 -9.04
C PHE A 689 29.04 22.92 -10.36
N VAL A 690 29.25 21.90 -11.21
CA VAL A 690 28.51 21.74 -12.48
C VAL A 690 27.02 21.50 -12.20
N VAL A 691 26.72 20.56 -11.29
CA VAL A 691 25.33 20.25 -10.92
C VAL A 691 24.65 21.50 -10.34
N SER A 692 25.28 22.15 -9.36
CA SER A 692 24.71 23.33 -8.73
C SER A 692 24.54 24.50 -9.70
N ARG A 693 25.49 24.73 -10.62
CA ARG A 693 25.39 25.80 -11.61
C ARG A 693 24.23 25.57 -12.58
N GLU A 694 24.03 24.35 -13.06
CA GLU A 694 22.92 24.03 -13.97
C GLU A 694 21.56 24.06 -13.27
N ILE A 695 21.46 23.52 -12.04
CA ILE A 695 20.21 23.54 -11.26
C ILE A 695 19.79 24.97 -10.87
N THR A 696 20.75 25.84 -10.58
CA THR A 696 20.46 27.22 -10.13
C THR A 696 20.56 28.28 -11.24
N ALA A 697 20.71 27.85 -12.49
CA ALA A 697 20.78 28.74 -13.65
C ALA A 697 19.58 29.71 -13.69
N GLY A 698 19.87 31.00 -13.86
CA GLY A 698 18.88 32.08 -13.78
C GLY A 698 18.75 32.71 -12.38
N SER A 699 19.34 32.14 -11.33
CA SER A 699 19.37 32.76 -10.01
C SER A 699 20.55 33.72 -9.90
N ALA A 700 20.26 35.02 -9.73
CA ALA A 700 21.29 36.05 -9.63
C ALA A 700 22.25 35.84 -8.45
N ASP A 701 21.74 35.42 -7.29
CA ASP A 701 22.53 35.08 -6.11
C ASP A 701 23.61 34.03 -6.42
N HIS A 702 23.22 32.98 -7.17
CA HIS A 702 24.11 31.88 -7.53
C HIS A 702 25.04 32.27 -8.69
N GLU A 703 24.54 32.98 -9.70
CA GLU A 703 25.35 33.50 -10.81
C GLU A 703 26.45 34.43 -10.31
N ASP A 704 26.18 35.29 -9.31
CA ASP A 704 27.19 36.13 -8.69
C ASP A 704 28.21 35.32 -7.89
N PHE A 705 27.75 34.36 -7.08
CA PHE A 705 28.64 33.44 -6.36
C PHE A 705 29.59 32.71 -7.30
N PHE A 706 29.07 32.13 -8.38
CA PHE A 706 29.89 31.43 -9.38
C PHE A 706 30.83 32.37 -10.13
N ARG A 707 30.41 33.59 -10.46
CA ARG A 707 31.29 34.60 -11.06
C ARG A 707 32.43 34.98 -10.12
N GLN A 708 32.18 35.08 -8.81
CA GLN A 708 33.23 35.36 -7.83
C GLN A 708 34.20 34.18 -7.65
N CYS A 709 33.70 32.94 -7.75
CA CYS A 709 34.53 31.74 -7.79
C CYS A 709 35.39 31.67 -9.07
N ASP A 710 34.83 31.98 -10.24
CA ASP A 710 35.54 31.94 -11.53
C ASP A 710 36.66 33.01 -11.60
N ASN A 711 36.44 34.16 -10.96
CA ASN A 711 37.42 35.25 -10.86
C ASN A 711 38.40 35.10 -9.68
N ALA A 712 38.32 34.01 -8.91
CA ALA A 712 39.22 33.78 -7.79
C ALA A 712 40.65 33.46 -8.26
N ALA A 713 41.65 34.10 -7.65
CA ALA A 713 43.05 33.72 -7.80
C ALA A 713 43.34 32.34 -7.17
N ASP A 714 44.45 31.70 -7.56
CA ASP A 714 44.83 30.34 -7.17
C ASP A 714 44.97 30.10 -5.63
N SER A 715 44.89 31.14 -4.80
CA SER A 715 45.13 31.11 -3.35
C SER A 715 43.87 31.15 -2.46
N ARG A 716 42.66 30.96 -2.99
CA ARG A 716 41.40 30.97 -2.21
C ARG A 716 40.91 29.56 -1.85
N THR A 717 40.19 29.46 -0.73
CA THR A 717 39.58 28.22 -0.24
C THR A 717 38.05 28.31 -0.35
N LEU A 718 37.44 27.29 -0.95
CA LEU A 718 35.99 27.11 -1.00
C LEU A 718 35.60 25.94 -0.09
N THR A 719 34.82 26.20 0.96
CA THR A 719 34.41 25.18 1.93
C THR A 719 32.92 24.88 1.82
N PHE A 720 32.56 23.61 1.68
CA PHE A 720 31.19 23.11 1.82
C PHE A 720 30.97 22.57 3.22
N ARG A 721 29.85 22.95 3.83
CA ARG A 721 29.39 22.46 5.12
C ARG A 721 27.96 21.98 4.98
N GLY A 722 27.65 20.82 5.54
CA GLY A 722 26.31 20.25 5.50
C GLY A 722 26.22 18.95 6.27
N GLN A 723 25.20 18.18 5.96
CA GLN A 723 25.05 16.80 6.37
C GLN A 723 24.74 15.95 5.16
N MET A 724 25.06 14.66 5.23
CA MET A 724 24.84 13.72 4.14
C MET A 724 24.08 12.51 4.65
N ASN A 725 23.04 12.12 3.93
CA ASN A 725 22.33 10.87 4.17
C ASN A 725 23.09 9.72 3.49
N LEU A 726 23.74 8.90 4.32
CA LEU A 726 24.56 7.75 3.97
C LEU A 726 23.84 6.40 4.14
N ALA A 727 22.50 6.42 4.28
CA ALA A 727 21.72 5.19 4.21
C ALA A 727 22.03 4.43 2.92
N ASN A 728 22.12 3.09 3.01
CA ASN A 728 22.48 2.25 1.86
C ASN A 728 21.48 2.47 0.71
N ILE A 729 21.95 3.08 -0.38
CA ILE A 729 21.10 3.48 -1.51
C ILE A 729 20.64 2.29 -2.36
N PHE A 730 21.31 1.14 -2.22
CA PHE A 730 21.02 -0.10 -2.95
C PHE A 730 20.15 -1.06 -2.14
N VAL A 731 19.71 -0.64 -0.96
CA VAL A 731 18.83 -1.40 -0.08
C VAL A 731 17.68 -0.49 0.32
N PRO A 732 16.50 -0.63 -0.30
CA PRO A 732 15.37 0.22 0.01
C PRO A 732 14.97 0.09 1.48
N VAL A 733 14.40 1.18 2.03
CA VAL A 733 13.89 1.19 3.39
C VAL A 733 12.74 0.18 3.49
N VAL A 734 12.70 -0.60 4.57
CA VAL A 734 11.59 -1.50 4.85
C VAL A 734 10.30 -0.69 4.91
N GLN A 735 9.33 -1.07 4.08
CA GLN A 735 8.09 -0.33 3.98
C GLN A 735 7.36 -0.32 5.33
N PRO A 736 6.62 0.76 5.66
CA PRO A 736 5.90 0.85 6.93
C PRO A 736 5.00 -0.37 7.16
N ARG A 737 5.11 -0.99 8.34
CA ARG A 737 4.36 -2.19 8.77
C ARG A 737 4.74 -3.48 8.03
N ALA A 738 5.67 -3.45 7.09
CA ALA A 738 6.17 -4.67 6.46
C ALA A 738 7.22 -5.35 7.35
N THR A 739 7.29 -6.68 7.27
CA THR A 739 8.28 -7.50 7.97
C THR A 739 9.11 -8.22 6.93
N LEU A 740 10.44 -8.18 7.09
CA LEU A 740 11.35 -8.98 6.29
C LEU A 740 11.37 -10.40 6.83
N ASP A 741 11.45 -11.38 5.95
CA ASP A 741 11.68 -12.79 6.26
C ASP A 741 13.17 -13.12 6.44
N TRP A 742 14.05 -12.11 6.44
CA TRP A 742 15.47 -12.21 6.82
C TRP A 742 15.88 -11.10 7.79
N ASN A 743 17.01 -11.34 8.47
CA ASN A 743 17.62 -10.32 9.33
C ASN A 743 18.46 -9.34 8.49
N LEU A 744 17.92 -8.15 8.25
CA LEU A 744 18.59 -7.06 7.51
C LEU A 744 19.91 -6.61 8.15
N ALA A 745 20.00 -6.61 9.48
CA ALA A 745 21.21 -6.23 10.19
C ALA A 745 22.33 -7.29 10.03
N ALA A 746 21.96 -8.53 9.72
CA ALA A 746 22.91 -9.62 9.46
C ALA A 746 23.20 -9.84 7.96
N ASP A 747 22.55 -9.12 7.04
CA ASP A 747 22.78 -9.27 5.59
C ASP A 747 24.13 -8.66 5.18
N PRO A 748 25.12 -9.46 4.73
CA PRO A 748 26.46 -8.96 4.39
C PRO A 748 26.46 -7.91 3.27
N PHE A 749 25.47 -7.93 2.37
CA PHE A 749 25.34 -6.92 1.33
C PHE A 749 24.80 -5.60 1.87
N ALA A 750 23.82 -5.66 2.77
CA ALA A 750 23.26 -4.46 3.39
C ALA A 750 24.31 -3.72 4.24
N GLN A 751 25.25 -4.48 4.83
CA GLN A 751 26.38 -3.95 5.61
C GLN A 751 27.65 -3.71 4.76
N ARG A 752 27.61 -3.93 3.44
CA ARG A 752 28.79 -3.83 2.59
C ARG A 752 29.29 -2.40 2.55
N THR A 753 30.60 -2.25 2.78
CA THR A 753 31.28 -0.95 2.73
C THR A 753 31.07 -0.29 1.37
N MET A 754 30.55 0.93 1.40
CA MET A 754 30.42 1.77 0.23
C MET A 754 31.64 2.67 0.12
N ILE A 755 32.04 2.95 -1.12
CA ILE A 755 33.15 3.84 -1.44
C ILE A 755 32.55 5.15 -1.93
N LEU A 756 32.84 6.23 -1.19
CA LEU A 756 32.63 7.59 -1.67
C LEU A 756 33.87 8.00 -2.46
N HIS A 757 33.70 8.29 -3.75
CA HIS A 757 34.77 8.87 -4.57
C HIS A 757 34.57 10.37 -4.67
N GLN A 758 35.70 11.10 -4.67
CA GLN A 758 35.74 12.53 -4.96
C GLN A 758 36.73 12.81 -6.09
N ASP A 759 36.36 13.71 -7.00
CA ASP A 759 37.20 14.14 -8.13
C ASP A 759 37.93 15.47 -7.85
N PHE A 760 37.83 15.97 -6.61
CA PHE A 760 38.42 17.21 -6.15
C PHE A 760 39.93 17.11 -5.86
N SER A 761 40.64 18.24 -6.00
CA SER A 761 42.05 18.38 -5.63
C SER A 761 42.18 18.79 -4.15
N VAL A 762 42.14 17.84 -3.20
CA VAL A 762 42.21 18.10 -1.74
C VAL A 762 43.14 17.11 -1.03
N ALA A 763 43.71 17.51 0.11
CA ALA A 763 44.51 16.71 1.05
C ALA A 763 43.74 15.60 1.81
N ILE A 764 42.62 15.12 1.29
CA ILE A 764 41.81 14.01 1.82
C ILE A 764 41.99 12.80 0.88
N PRO A 765 41.98 11.54 1.36
CA PRO A 765 42.02 10.38 0.47
C PRO A 765 40.96 10.46 -0.64
N ARG A 766 41.34 10.16 -1.89
CA ARG A 766 40.41 10.13 -3.06
C ARG A 766 39.21 9.21 -2.89
N GLN A 767 39.29 8.29 -1.92
CA GLN A 767 38.27 7.31 -1.59
C GLN A 767 38.08 7.27 -0.08
N VAL A 768 36.85 7.42 0.37
CA VAL A 768 36.48 7.23 1.78
C VAL A 768 35.56 6.01 1.86
N ALA A 769 36.02 4.98 2.57
CA ALA A 769 35.25 3.80 2.87
C ALA A 769 34.39 4.05 4.11
N PHE A 770 33.10 3.73 4.04
CA PHE A 770 32.20 3.81 5.19
C PHE A 770 31.29 2.58 5.23
N ALA A 771 30.91 2.17 6.44
CA ALA A 771 29.90 1.15 6.64
C ALA A 771 28.51 1.81 6.59
N PRO A 772 27.72 1.65 5.51
CA PRO A 772 26.37 2.18 5.47
C PRO A 772 25.48 1.40 6.45
N HIS A 773 24.50 2.07 7.04
CA HIS A 773 23.37 1.37 7.65
C HIS A 773 22.21 1.28 6.65
N ALA A 774 21.42 0.21 6.76
CA ALA A 774 20.20 0.06 5.98
C ALA A 774 19.10 1.06 6.40
N THR A 775 19.24 1.71 7.56
CA THR A 775 18.34 2.74 8.06
C THR A 775 19.02 4.11 8.11
N ASN A 776 18.21 5.17 8.11
CA ASN A 776 18.62 6.57 7.94
C ASN A 776 19.89 6.91 8.72
N SER A 777 21.00 7.17 8.01
CA SER A 777 22.30 7.50 8.61
C SER A 777 22.74 8.87 8.13
N ILE A 778 22.52 9.88 8.94
CA ILE A 778 22.91 11.25 8.61
C ILE A 778 24.23 11.54 9.30
N MET A 779 25.24 11.95 8.54
CA MET A 779 26.55 12.36 9.06
C MET A 779 26.87 13.81 8.67
N PRO A 780 27.48 14.60 9.57
CA PRO A 780 28.05 15.89 9.21
C PRO A 780 29.09 15.74 8.10
N MET A 781 29.12 16.70 7.17
CA MET A 781 30.06 16.75 6.06
C MET A 781 30.72 18.13 6.00
N GLU A 782 32.05 18.14 5.91
CA GLU A 782 32.85 19.34 5.65
C GLU A 782 33.89 19.03 4.57
N LEU A 783 33.87 19.77 3.46
CA LEU A 783 34.76 19.57 2.32
C LEU A 783 35.41 20.90 1.94
N ALA A 784 36.74 20.99 1.90
CA ALA A 784 37.46 22.19 1.51
C ALA A 784 38.17 22.00 0.18
N LEU A 785 37.95 22.90 -0.77
CA LEU A 785 38.60 22.94 -2.09
C LEU A 785 39.62 24.08 -2.13
N THR A 786 40.83 23.79 -2.59
CA THR A 786 41.93 24.77 -2.74
C THR A 786 42.48 24.72 -4.17
N GLY A 787 42.74 25.87 -4.79
CA GLY A 787 43.28 25.99 -6.15
C GLY A 787 42.22 26.30 -7.23
N LYS A 788 42.52 26.04 -8.51
CA LYS A 788 41.60 26.32 -9.64
C LYS A 788 40.31 25.51 -9.52
N LEU A 789 39.20 26.21 -9.30
CA LEU A 789 37.86 25.65 -9.06
C LEU A 789 37.14 25.08 -10.31
N ALA A 790 37.85 24.89 -11.42
CA ALA A 790 37.30 24.31 -12.65
C ALA A 790 37.19 22.78 -12.54
N LEU A 791 36.14 22.30 -11.88
CA LEU A 791 35.90 20.89 -11.64
C LEU A 791 34.84 20.36 -12.62
N LYS A 792 35.22 19.37 -13.45
CA LYS A 792 34.30 18.63 -14.34
C LYS A 792 33.82 17.39 -13.60
N GLY A 793 32.51 17.19 -13.44
CA GLY A 793 31.95 15.95 -12.87
C GLY A 793 30.83 16.15 -11.84
N SER A 794 30.38 15.04 -11.23
CA SER A 794 29.42 15.07 -10.12
C SER A 794 30.07 15.47 -8.79
N GLY A 795 31.40 15.63 -8.70
CA GLY A 795 32.08 16.05 -7.46
C GLY A 795 32.21 14.92 -6.44
N LEU A 796 31.13 14.16 -6.26
CA LEU A 796 31.01 13.00 -5.39
C LEU A 796 30.22 11.90 -6.09
N THR A 797 30.66 10.65 -5.94
CA THR A 797 29.96 9.46 -6.43
C THR A 797 30.00 8.35 -5.40
N PHE A 798 29.03 7.44 -5.47
CA PHE A 798 29.03 6.22 -4.67
C PHE A 798 29.30 4.99 -5.53
N ALA A 799 30.03 4.05 -4.94
CA ALA A 799 30.28 2.75 -5.53
C ALA A 799 30.15 1.65 -4.46
N LEU A 800 29.30 0.67 -4.74
CA LEU A 800 29.25 -0.59 -3.98
C LEU A 800 30.19 -1.65 -4.60
N ASP A 801 30.51 -1.48 -5.88
CA ASP A 801 31.35 -2.34 -6.72
C ASP A 801 32.24 -1.46 -7.62
N SER A 802 32.75 -1.98 -8.74
CA SER A 802 33.60 -1.22 -9.66
C SER A 802 32.89 -0.07 -10.39
N ARG A 803 31.59 0.13 -10.19
CA ARG A 803 30.75 1.04 -10.97
C ARG A 803 30.43 2.26 -10.10
N ALA A 804 30.74 3.47 -10.56
CA ALA A 804 30.38 4.70 -9.86
C ALA A 804 28.97 5.16 -10.24
N ARG A 805 28.24 5.75 -9.29
CA ARG A 805 26.88 6.32 -9.49
C ARG A 805 26.85 7.78 -8.99
N PRO A 806 26.11 8.67 -9.66
CA PRO A 806 25.89 10.03 -9.17
C PRO A 806 25.10 10.01 -7.85
N ILE A 807 25.23 11.07 -7.07
CA ILE A 807 24.53 11.25 -5.81
C ILE A 807 23.38 12.22 -6.03
N GLY A 808 22.16 11.82 -5.67
CA GLY A 808 20.97 12.65 -5.82
C GLY A 808 20.94 13.85 -4.86
N LEU A 809 20.23 14.91 -5.25
CA LEU A 809 20.10 16.15 -4.46
C LEU A 809 19.54 15.92 -3.05
N THR A 810 18.62 14.96 -2.90
CA THR A 810 17.93 14.64 -1.64
C THR A 810 18.85 14.04 -0.56
N ARG A 811 20.10 13.68 -0.93
CA ARG A 811 21.10 13.13 0.01
C ARG A 811 21.91 14.22 0.71
N PHE A 812 21.91 15.44 0.20
CA PHE A 812 22.62 16.57 0.81
C PHE A 812 21.65 17.40 1.62
N LEU A 813 21.99 17.67 2.88
CA LEU A 813 21.16 18.41 3.81
C LEU A 813 21.95 19.61 4.34
N VAL A 814 21.26 20.74 4.51
CA VAL A 814 21.86 21.95 5.07
C VAL A 814 22.38 21.71 6.50
N PRO A 815 23.40 22.43 6.99
CA PRO A 815 24.03 22.17 8.30
C PRO A 815 23.08 22.17 9.50
N TRP A 816 21.95 22.88 9.37
CA TRP A 816 20.96 23.05 10.41
C TRP A 816 19.75 22.12 10.30
N ALA A 817 19.73 21.26 9.28
CA ALA A 817 18.76 20.18 9.24
C ALA A 817 18.94 19.29 10.47
N SER A 818 17.83 18.92 11.09
CA SER A 818 17.79 17.92 12.13
C SER A 818 16.94 16.77 11.60
N SER A 819 17.48 15.55 11.62
CA SER A 819 16.58 14.41 11.74
C SER A 819 15.88 14.57 13.07
N GLY A 820 14.67 15.12 13.07
CA GLY A 820 13.79 14.89 14.21
C GLY A 820 13.85 13.41 14.54
N THR A 821 13.86 13.06 15.82
CA THR A 821 13.58 11.68 16.21
C THR A 821 12.14 11.40 15.84
N ASP A 822 11.86 11.23 14.55
CA ASP A 822 10.79 10.35 14.13
C ASP A 822 11.28 8.99 14.62
N LYS A 823 10.99 8.70 15.89
CA LYS A 823 10.68 7.35 16.30
C LYS A 823 9.62 6.96 15.29
N GLN A 824 10.04 6.31 14.20
CA GLN A 824 9.18 5.45 13.41
C GLN A 824 8.42 4.70 14.49
N ASN A 825 7.12 4.96 14.63
CA ASN A 825 6.30 4.16 15.49
C ASN A 825 6.02 2.93 14.60
N PRO A 826 6.84 1.86 14.64
CA PRO A 826 6.67 0.76 13.70
C PRO A 826 5.52 -0.13 14.18
N ASN A 827 4.95 0.15 15.36
CA ASN A 827 4.01 -0.70 16.06
C ASN A 827 2.74 0.08 16.40
N ALA A 828 1.96 0.36 15.36
CA ALA A 828 0.52 0.15 15.48
C ALA A 828 0.19 -0.91 14.43
N THR A 829 0.07 -2.16 14.87
CA THR A 829 -0.59 -3.19 14.08
C THR A 829 -1.95 -2.62 13.70
N LEU A 830 -2.13 -2.25 12.43
CA LEU A 830 -3.45 -1.90 11.92
C LEU A 830 -4.27 -3.19 11.94
N THR A 831 -4.99 -3.40 13.02
CA THR A 831 -6.23 -4.15 12.90
C THR A 831 -7.12 -3.27 12.04
N ARG A 832 -7.37 -3.71 10.80
CA ARG A 832 -8.34 -3.09 9.90
C ARG A 832 -9.68 -2.99 10.64
N THR A 833 -10.12 -1.79 11.04
CA THR A 833 -11.36 -1.58 11.82
C THR A 833 -12.56 -1.22 10.97
N ASP A 834 -12.33 -0.89 9.69
CA ASP A 834 -13.37 -0.57 8.71
C ASP A 834 -14.16 -1.82 8.29
N VAL A 835 -13.68 -3.04 8.56
CA VAL A 835 -14.45 -4.29 8.38
C VAL A 835 -14.64 -5.04 9.71
N LYS A 836 -15.85 -5.55 9.95
CA LYS A 836 -16.26 -6.14 11.25
C LYS A 836 -17.09 -7.43 11.16
N GLY A 837 -17.20 -7.99 9.97
CA GLY A 837 -17.92 -9.23 9.73
C GLY A 837 -17.17 -10.48 10.23
N ASN A 838 -17.82 -11.63 10.15
CA ASN A 838 -17.24 -12.93 10.42
C ASN A 838 -16.47 -13.41 9.18
N TRP A 839 -15.17 -13.63 9.35
CA TRP A 839 -14.27 -14.05 8.28
C TRP A 839 -14.68 -15.40 7.65
N LEU A 840 -15.11 -16.38 8.46
CA LEU A 840 -15.49 -17.71 7.98
C LEU A 840 -16.83 -17.67 7.23
N HIS A 841 -17.79 -16.87 7.69
CA HIS A 841 -19.02 -16.59 6.94
C HIS A 841 -18.71 -15.91 5.61
N GLY A 842 -17.81 -14.92 5.60
CA GLY A 842 -17.39 -14.25 4.38
C GLY A 842 -16.77 -15.21 3.36
N ARG A 843 -15.98 -16.18 3.83
CA ARG A 843 -15.47 -17.28 3.01
C ARG A 843 -16.62 -18.09 2.38
N ARG A 844 -17.63 -18.47 3.17
CA ARG A 844 -18.82 -19.20 2.68
C ARG A 844 -19.59 -18.39 1.64
N VAL A 845 -19.74 -17.08 1.84
CA VAL A 845 -20.37 -16.18 0.84
C VAL A 845 -19.53 -16.16 -0.44
N PHE A 846 -18.21 -16.02 -0.35
CA PHE A 846 -17.33 -15.98 -1.52
C PHE A 846 -17.39 -17.26 -2.38
N PHE A 847 -17.36 -18.43 -1.73
CA PHE A 847 -17.38 -19.74 -2.40
C PHE A 847 -18.78 -20.31 -2.67
N GLY A 848 -19.83 -19.67 -2.14
CA GLY A 848 -21.22 -20.11 -2.24
C GLY A 848 -22.11 -18.98 -2.77
N ASP A 849 -22.96 -18.44 -1.89
CA ASP A 849 -24.08 -17.54 -2.22
C ASP A 849 -23.69 -16.29 -3.03
N GLY A 850 -22.48 -15.77 -2.83
CA GLY A 850 -21.97 -14.59 -3.55
C GLY A 850 -21.42 -14.90 -4.94
N GLY A 851 -21.23 -16.18 -5.30
CA GLY A 851 -20.76 -16.61 -6.62
C GLY A 851 -19.37 -16.13 -7.03
N CYS A 852 -18.65 -15.43 -6.14
CA CYS A 852 -17.40 -14.73 -6.44
C CYS A 852 -16.30 -15.71 -6.89
N ALA A 853 -16.21 -16.88 -6.25
CA ALA A 853 -15.24 -17.93 -6.58
C ALA A 853 -15.45 -18.57 -7.96
N THR A 854 -16.60 -18.35 -8.60
CA THR A 854 -16.87 -18.79 -9.99
C THR A 854 -15.97 -18.04 -10.98
N CYS A 855 -15.57 -16.81 -10.63
CA CYS A 855 -14.76 -15.98 -11.50
C CYS A 855 -13.41 -15.62 -10.89
N HIS A 856 -13.28 -15.57 -9.57
CA HIS A 856 -12.08 -15.06 -8.92
C HIS A 856 -11.33 -16.16 -8.15
N THR A 857 -10.00 -16.07 -8.18
CA THR A 857 -9.17 -16.73 -7.19
C THR A 857 -8.97 -15.82 -5.99
N LEU A 858 -8.88 -16.41 -4.80
CA LEU A 858 -8.39 -15.76 -3.61
C LEU A 858 -7.55 -16.76 -2.83
N ARG A 859 -6.29 -16.41 -2.56
CA ARG A 859 -5.33 -17.21 -1.78
C ARG A 859 -5.21 -18.65 -2.31
N GLY A 860 -5.15 -18.78 -3.64
CA GLY A 860 -5.00 -20.06 -4.33
C GLY A 860 -6.29 -20.89 -4.49
N GLU A 861 -7.44 -20.41 -4.03
CA GLU A 861 -8.73 -21.09 -4.16
C GLU A 861 -9.69 -20.32 -5.09
N GLY A 862 -10.51 -21.02 -5.87
CA GLY A 862 -11.46 -20.43 -6.82
C GLY A 862 -11.04 -20.64 -8.29
N ILE A 863 -11.67 -19.90 -9.20
CA ILE A 863 -11.42 -20.01 -10.65
C ILE A 863 -10.67 -18.76 -11.14
N ALA A 864 -9.57 -18.96 -11.88
CA ALA A 864 -8.76 -17.86 -12.44
C ALA A 864 -9.35 -17.34 -13.77
N PHE A 865 -10.56 -16.77 -13.73
CA PHE A 865 -11.16 -16.07 -14.87
C PHE A 865 -10.95 -14.55 -14.78
N GLY A 866 -11.42 -13.96 -13.68
CA GLY A 866 -11.16 -12.60 -13.26
C GLY A 866 -9.87 -12.47 -12.43
N PRO A 867 -9.59 -11.28 -11.88
CA PRO A 867 -8.35 -11.00 -11.15
C PRO A 867 -8.25 -11.82 -9.87
N ASP A 868 -7.02 -12.18 -9.51
CA ASP A 868 -6.68 -12.72 -8.19
C ASP A 868 -6.89 -11.63 -7.13
N LEU A 869 -7.80 -11.90 -6.20
CA LEU A 869 -8.20 -10.94 -5.18
C LEU A 869 -7.31 -10.99 -3.93
N SER A 870 -6.21 -11.75 -3.95
CA SER A 870 -5.33 -11.92 -2.79
C SER A 870 -4.72 -10.60 -2.30
N ASN A 871 -4.55 -9.62 -3.18
CA ASN A 871 -4.01 -8.31 -2.83
C ASN A 871 -5.02 -7.31 -2.25
N LEU A 872 -6.32 -7.64 -2.20
CA LEU A 872 -7.35 -6.73 -1.67
C LEU A 872 -7.10 -6.36 -0.20
N LEU A 873 -6.29 -7.13 0.53
CA LEU A 873 -5.85 -6.82 1.90
C LEU A 873 -5.12 -5.47 2.02
N HIS A 874 -4.65 -4.89 0.92
CA HIS A 874 -4.02 -3.56 0.88
C HIS A 874 -4.95 -2.43 0.40
N ARG A 875 -6.12 -2.77 -0.16
CA ARG A 875 -7.13 -1.81 -0.64
C ARG A 875 -8.10 -1.40 0.45
N ASP A 876 -8.68 -0.22 0.32
CA ASP A 876 -9.71 0.23 1.25
C ASP A 876 -11.07 -0.43 1.02
N ARG A 877 -11.91 -0.44 2.07
CA ARG A 877 -13.24 -1.05 2.04
C ARG A 877 -14.17 -0.48 0.97
N ASP A 878 -14.23 0.85 0.85
CA ASP A 878 -15.23 1.50 0.01
C ASP A 878 -14.88 1.31 -1.47
N SER A 879 -13.59 1.32 -1.80
CA SER A 879 -13.13 0.99 -3.15
C SER A 879 -13.48 -0.45 -3.55
N VAL A 880 -13.29 -1.44 -2.67
CA VAL A 880 -13.69 -2.83 -2.96
C VAL A 880 -15.21 -3.00 -3.02
N LEU A 881 -15.96 -2.32 -2.15
CA LEU A 881 -17.42 -2.33 -2.20
C LEU A 881 -17.94 -1.70 -3.50
N GLN A 882 -17.29 -0.64 -3.99
CA GLN A 882 -17.61 -0.04 -5.28
C GLN A 882 -17.37 -1.02 -6.43
N ASP A 883 -16.24 -1.74 -6.44
CA ASP A 883 -15.96 -2.74 -7.47
C ASP A 883 -17.03 -3.86 -7.49
N ILE A 884 -17.55 -4.25 -6.31
CA ILE A 884 -18.63 -5.26 -6.19
C ILE A 884 -19.99 -4.71 -6.68
N THR A 885 -20.29 -3.46 -6.36
CA THR A 885 -21.61 -2.87 -6.61
C THR A 885 -21.75 -2.18 -7.97
N LYS A 886 -20.63 -1.76 -8.57
CA LYS A 886 -20.55 -1.03 -9.85
C LYS A 886 -19.35 -1.51 -10.69
N PRO A 887 -19.32 -2.78 -11.10
CA PRO A 887 -18.15 -3.39 -11.77
C PRO A 887 -17.74 -2.73 -13.08
N SER A 888 -18.63 -2.00 -13.76
CA SER A 888 -18.30 -1.27 -15.00
C SER A 888 -17.81 0.17 -14.76
N ALA A 889 -17.74 0.64 -13.51
CA ALA A 889 -17.27 2.01 -13.20
C ALA A 889 -15.77 2.18 -13.44
N THR A 890 -15.00 1.11 -13.21
CA THR A 890 -13.56 1.02 -13.41
C THR A 890 -13.26 -0.30 -14.09
N ILE A 891 -12.57 -0.30 -15.23
CA ILE A 891 -12.17 -1.54 -15.91
C ILE A 891 -10.65 -1.56 -16.00
N ASN A 892 -10.04 -2.43 -15.21
CA ASN A 892 -8.60 -2.68 -15.31
C ASN A 892 -8.29 -3.21 -16.73
N PRO A 893 -7.26 -2.68 -17.43
CA PRO A 893 -6.81 -3.20 -18.73
C PRO A 893 -6.61 -4.71 -18.71
N ASP A 894 -6.16 -5.25 -17.58
CA ASP A 894 -5.95 -6.67 -17.38
C ASP A 894 -7.20 -7.53 -17.46
N GLN A 895 -8.35 -6.91 -17.25
CA GLN A 895 -9.65 -7.56 -17.18
C GLN A 895 -10.59 -7.06 -18.29
N THR A 896 -10.04 -6.37 -19.30
CA THR A 896 -10.82 -5.94 -20.46
C THR A 896 -11.19 -7.17 -21.29
N GLY A 897 -12.48 -7.53 -21.28
CA GLY A 897 -13.00 -8.61 -22.10
C GLY A 897 -13.02 -8.26 -23.59
N SER A 898 -13.26 -9.26 -24.43
CA SER A 898 -13.40 -9.12 -25.88
C SER A 898 -14.71 -9.74 -26.35
N ARG A 899 -15.38 -9.07 -27.29
CA ARG A 899 -16.42 -9.63 -28.14
C ARG A 899 -15.76 -10.21 -29.38
N ILE A 900 -15.85 -11.53 -29.55
CA ILE A 900 -15.29 -12.26 -30.68
C ILE A 900 -16.44 -12.71 -31.58
N ARG A 901 -16.49 -12.19 -32.81
CA ARG A 901 -17.43 -12.65 -33.85
C ARG A 901 -16.73 -13.60 -34.81
N PHE A 902 -17.38 -14.71 -35.13
CA PHE A 902 -16.89 -15.70 -36.07
C PHE A 902 -17.58 -15.56 -37.43
N LYS A 903 -16.94 -16.07 -38.48
CA LYS A 903 -17.44 -16.02 -39.87
C LYS A 903 -18.71 -16.85 -40.08
N ASP A 904 -19.01 -17.78 -39.19
CA ASP A 904 -20.25 -18.56 -39.19
C ASP A 904 -21.44 -17.81 -38.55
N GLY A 905 -21.21 -16.58 -38.07
CA GLY A 905 -22.22 -15.75 -37.41
C GLY A 905 -22.32 -15.93 -35.90
N THR A 906 -21.55 -16.86 -35.30
CA THR A 906 -21.53 -17.03 -33.83
C THR A 906 -20.74 -15.90 -33.15
N GLU A 907 -21.12 -15.57 -31.91
CA GLU A 907 -20.48 -14.54 -31.10
C GLU A 907 -20.16 -15.08 -29.69
N LEU A 908 -18.98 -14.77 -29.17
CA LEU A 908 -18.55 -15.08 -27.82
C LEU A 908 -18.03 -13.83 -27.10
N ASN A 909 -18.37 -13.69 -25.82
CA ASN A 909 -17.81 -12.67 -24.93
C ASN A 909 -16.89 -13.37 -23.92
N GLY A 910 -15.61 -12.99 -23.89
CA GLY A 910 -14.62 -13.61 -23.02
C GLY A 910 -13.26 -12.93 -23.09
N VAL A 911 -12.29 -13.43 -22.33
CA VAL A 911 -10.91 -12.91 -22.30
C VAL A 911 -10.05 -13.71 -23.26
N ILE A 912 -9.34 -13.03 -24.16
CA ILE A 912 -8.41 -13.71 -25.07
C ILE A 912 -7.11 -14.02 -24.33
N ARG A 913 -6.90 -15.29 -23.99
CA ARG A 913 -5.69 -15.77 -23.29
C ARG A 913 -4.50 -15.98 -24.22
N ARG A 914 -4.77 -16.30 -25.48
CA ARG A 914 -3.74 -16.48 -26.51
C ARG A 914 -4.30 -16.14 -27.87
N LEU A 915 -3.53 -15.41 -28.67
CA LEU A 915 -3.87 -15.09 -30.05
C LEU A 915 -2.63 -15.31 -30.93
N THR A 916 -2.65 -16.35 -31.77
CA THR A 916 -1.61 -16.62 -32.75
C THR A 916 -2.14 -16.44 -34.17
N GLU A 917 -1.28 -16.58 -35.18
CA GLU A 917 -1.69 -16.59 -36.58
C GLU A 917 -2.67 -17.73 -36.92
N GLU A 918 -2.60 -18.83 -36.17
CA GLU A 918 -3.33 -20.07 -36.45
C GLU A 918 -4.54 -20.27 -35.55
N GLN A 919 -4.48 -19.82 -34.29
CA GLN A 919 -5.46 -20.12 -33.26
C GLN A 919 -5.79 -18.93 -32.36
N VAL A 920 -7.03 -18.91 -31.86
CA VAL A 920 -7.45 -18.04 -30.76
C VAL A 920 -7.91 -18.92 -29.59
N THR A 921 -7.38 -18.65 -28.41
CA THR A 921 -7.79 -19.26 -27.14
C THR A 921 -8.56 -18.23 -26.35
N ILE A 922 -9.84 -18.52 -26.10
CA ILE A 922 -10.79 -17.64 -25.42
C ILE A 922 -11.16 -18.31 -24.11
N GLN A 923 -10.94 -17.61 -23.00
CA GLN A 923 -11.49 -18.00 -21.72
C GLN A 923 -12.85 -17.31 -21.54
N LEU A 924 -13.86 -18.11 -21.25
CA LEU A 924 -15.22 -17.70 -20.98
C LEU A 924 -15.45 -17.59 -19.46
N PRO A 925 -16.51 -16.89 -19.03
CA PRO A 925 -16.92 -16.86 -17.63
C PRO A 925 -17.02 -18.27 -17.02
N ALA A 926 -16.79 -18.40 -15.72
CA ALA A 926 -16.66 -19.67 -15.01
C ALA A 926 -15.44 -20.54 -15.43
N GLY A 927 -14.48 -19.96 -16.16
CA GLY A 927 -13.18 -20.58 -16.43
C GLY A 927 -13.15 -21.56 -17.60
N ALA A 928 -14.27 -21.75 -18.31
CA ALA A 928 -14.31 -22.59 -19.50
C ALA A 928 -13.40 -22.02 -20.60
N GLU A 929 -12.57 -22.86 -21.21
CA GLU A 929 -11.70 -22.46 -22.32
C GLU A 929 -12.25 -23.00 -23.64
N THR A 930 -12.23 -22.18 -24.68
CA THR A 930 -12.50 -22.62 -26.05
C THR A 930 -11.38 -22.20 -26.98
N GLN A 931 -11.02 -23.10 -27.89
CA GLN A 931 -10.04 -22.86 -28.93
C GLN A 931 -10.75 -22.90 -30.29
N ARG A 932 -10.42 -21.93 -31.14
CA ARG A 932 -10.94 -21.78 -32.50
C ARG A 932 -9.80 -21.45 -33.45
N ALA A 933 -9.95 -21.81 -34.72
CA ALA A 933 -8.95 -21.43 -35.70
C ALA A 933 -9.02 -19.93 -35.96
N ARG A 934 -7.88 -19.22 -36.00
CA ARG A 934 -7.84 -17.77 -36.22
C ARG A 934 -8.52 -17.37 -37.53
N ARG A 935 -8.47 -18.23 -38.55
CA ARG A 935 -9.14 -18.05 -39.85
C ARG A 935 -10.68 -18.01 -39.77
N GLU A 936 -11.27 -18.55 -38.70
CA GLU A 936 -12.72 -18.54 -38.44
C GLU A 936 -13.18 -17.25 -37.77
N VAL A 937 -12.26 -16.48 -37.17
CA VAL A 937 -12.57 -15.21 -36.50
C VAL A 937 -12.79 -14.12 -37.55
N ALA A 938 -13.95 -13.45 -37.48
CA ALA A 938 -14.31 -12.30 -38.31
C ALA A 938 -13.83 -10.99 -37.68
N SER A 939 -14.10 -10.78 -36.37
CA SER A 939 -13.67 -9.58 -35.64
C SER A 939 -13.44 -9.87 -34.16
N ILE A 940 -12.57 -9.10 -33.52
CA ILE A 940 -12.36 -9.06 -32.08
C ILE A 940 -12.59 -7.60 -31.66
N GLU A 941 -13.43 -7.32 -30.68
CA GLU A 941 -13.66 -5.95 -30.23
C GLU A 941 -13.53 -5.91 -28.70
N PRO A 942 -12.80 -4.96 -28.11
CA PRO A 942 -12.79 -4.83 -26.65
C PRO A 942 -14.21 -4.54 -26.14
N LEU A 943 -14.60 -5.21 -25.07
CA LEU A 943 -15.89 -4.97 -24.43
C LEU A 943 -15.89 -3.61 -23.74
N LEU A 944 -17.02 -2.90 -23.87
CA LEU A 944 -17.23 -1.58 -23.27
C LEU A 944 -17.73 -1.66 -21.82
N ALA A 945 -18.13 -2.85 -21.36
CA ALA A 945 -18.62 -3.11 -20.01
C ALA A 945 -17.82 -4.26 -19.39
N SER A 946 -17.83 -4.32 -18.06
CA SER A 946 -17.14 -5.39 -17.33
C SER A 946 -17.73 -6.76 -17.64
N LEU A 947 -16.89 -7.79 -17.59
CA LEU A 947 -17.33 -9.19 -17.63
C LEU A 947 -17.94 -9.64 -16.28
N MET A 948 -17.75 -8.85 -15.22
CA MET A 948 -18.41 -9.07 -13.92
C MET A 948 -19.87 -8.59 -14.00
N PRO A 949 -20.86 -9.41 -13.59
CA PRO A 949 -22.27 -9.04 -13.66
C PRO A 949 -22.63 -7.79 -12.85
N GLU A 950 -23.47 -6.93 -13.41
CA GLU A 950 -24.11 -5.84 -12.65
C GLU A 950 -25.10 -6.39 -11.61
N GLY A 951 -25.33 -5.64 -10.53
CA GLY A 951 -26.33 -5.99 -9.51
C GLY A 951 -25.91 -7.06 -8.51
N LEU A 952 -24.64 -7.51 -8.50
CA LEU A 952 -24.12 -8.48 -7.52
C LEU A 952 -24.35 -8.07 -6.07
N GLY A 953 -24.23 -6.76 -5.77
CA GLY A 953 -24.49 -6.23 -4.44
C GLY A 953 -25.93 -6.41 -3.95
N GLN A 954 -26.89 -6.66 -4.85
CA GLN A 954 -28.29 -6.90 -4.50
C GLN A 954 -28.58 -8.36 -4.14
N LEU A 955 -27.64 -9.27 -4.42
CA LEU A 955 -27.75 -10.70 -4.09
C LEU A 955 -27.41 -10.99 -2.62
N LEU A 956 -26.73 -10.06 -1.95
CA LEU A 956 -26.25 -10.21 -0.58
C LEU A 956 -26.97 -9.25 0.36
N ASN A 957 -27.36 -9.72 1.55
CA ASN A 957 -27.81 -8.82 2.61
C ASN A 957 -26.61 -8.09 3.27
N ALA A 958 -26.89 -7.07 4.09
CA ALA A 958 -25.84 -6.24 4.70
C ALA A 958 -24.82 -7.05 5.53
N THR A 959 -25.28 -8.07 6.26
CA THR A 959 -24.40 -8.95 7.05
C THR A 959 -23.51 -9.79 6.14
N GLN A 960 -24.08 -10.41 5.10
CA GLN A 960 -23.31 -11.19 4.13
C GLN A 960 -22.27 -10.34 3.39
N MET A 961 -22.62 -9.10 3.04
CA MET A 961 -21.68 -8.16 2.43
C MET A 961 -20.54 -7.80 3.40
N GLU A 962 -20.84 -7.52 4.65
CA GLU A 962 -19.83 -7.17 5.66
C GLU A 962 -18.91 -8.35 6.00
N ASP A 963 -19.47 -9.56 6.08
CA ASP A 963 -18.73 -10.82 6.22
C ASP A 963 -17.81 -11.03 5.01
N LEU A 964 -18.33 -10.88 3.78
CA LEU A 964 -17.57 -10.99 2.52
C LEU A 964 -16.42 -9.97 2.47
N LEU A 965 -16.69 -8.70 2.77
CA LEU A 965 -15.65 -7.67 2.82
C LEU A 965 -14.59 -8.02 3.86
N THR A 966 -14.98 -8.50 5.05
CA THR A 966 -14.01 -8.92 6.06
C THR A 966 -13.12 -10.06 5.57
N PHE A 967 -13.69 -11.03 4.86
CA PHE A 967 -12.95 -12.12 4.25
C PHE A 967 -11.96 -11.65 3.18
N LEU A 968 -12.40 -10.80 2.26
CA LEU A 968 -11.59 -10.24 1.17
C LEU A 968 -10.45 -9.34 1.69
N LEU A 969 -10.76 -8.55 2.71
CA LEU A 969 -9.93 -7.44 3.18
C LEU A 969 -9.04 -7.82 4.37
N THR A 970 -9.19 -9.02 4.95
CA THR A 970 -8.37 -9.47 6.07
C THR A 970 -7.91 -10.90 5.90
N ASN A 971 -6.76 -11.22 6.49
CA ASN A 971 -6.21 -12.57 6.47
C ASN A 971 -6.36 -13.23 7.86
N PRO A 972 -6.97 -14.44 7.96
CA PRO A 972 -7.13 -15.07 9.24
C PRO A 972 -5.80 -15.66 9.67
N LEU A 973 -5.09 -16.41 8.81
CA LEU A 973 -3.81 -17.05 9.09
C LEU A 973 -3.10 -17.40 7.77
N GLU A 974 -1.78 -17.14 7.70
CA GLU A 974 -0.87 -17.76 6.72
C GLU A 974 -0.31 -19.09 7.26
N PRO A 975 0.22 -20.00 6.42
CA PRO A 975 1.04 -21.13 6.88
C PRO A 975 2.17 -20.68 7.81
N ALA A 976 2.58 -21.50 8.78
CA ALA A 976 3.70 -21.11 9.64
C ALA A 976 4.99 -21.07 8.80
N ALA A 977 5.78 -20.01 8.97
CA ALA A 977 7.11 -19.96 8.37
C ALA A 977 7.98 -21.02 9.05
N ILE A 978 8.38 -22.04 8.29
CA ILE A 978 9.26 -23.11 8.77
C ILE A 978 10.65 -22.82 8.18
N THR A 979 11.61 -22.58 9.07
CA THR A 979 12.98 -22.20 8.70
C THR A 979 13.96 -23.35 8.80
N ARG A 980 13.51 -24.46 9.40
CA ARG A 980 14.31 -25.66 9.61
C ARG A 980 14.62 -26.41 8.30
N LEU A 981 15.88 -26.83 8.18
CA LEU A 981 16.40 -27.59 7.02
C LEU A 981 16.51 -29.10 7.26
N ASN A 982 16.69 -29.54 8.51
CA ASN A 982 16.87 -30.96 8.88
C ASN A 982 16.14 -31.31 10.19
N PRO A 983 15.30 -32.37 10.26
CA PRO A 983 14.94 -33.25 9.16
C PRO A 983 14.20 -32.49 8.05
N VAL A 984 14.26 -33.01 6.83
CA VAL A 984 13.62 -32.38 5.67
C VAL A 984 12.12 -32.28 5.93
N ILE A 985 11.58 -31.09 5.66
CA ILE A 985 10.16 -30.79 5.80
C ILE A 985 9.32 -31.80 4.98
N PRO A 986 8.26 -32.39 5.56
CA PRO A 986 7.42 -33.31 4.81
C PRO A 986 6.73 -32.61 3.63
N PRO A 987 6.49 -33.33 2.52
CA PRO A 987 5.70 -32.80 1.41
C PRO A 987 4.30 -32.43 1.89
N ALA A 988 3.75 -31.35 1.35
CA ALA A 988 2.40 -30.91 1.66
C ALA A 988 1.36 -31.94 1.15
N ARG A 989 0.26 -32.11 1.87
CA ARG A 989 -0.85 -33.00 1.48
C ARG A 989 -1.53 -32.50 0.21
N THR A 990 -1.99 -33.38 -0.66
CA THR A 990 -2.85 -33.00 -1.79
C THR A 990 -4.28 -32.75 -1.31
N ARG A 991 -5.03 -31.88 -2.00
CA ARG A 991 -6.45 -31.64 -1.69
C ARG A 991 -7.29 -32.93 -1.65
N LYS A 992 -6.99 -33.87 -2.56
CA LYS A 992 -7.64 -35.19 -2.65
C LYS A 992 -7.43 -36.06 -1.39
N GLU A 993 -6.27 -35.96 -0.74
CA GLU A 993 -6.03 -36.70 0.51
C GLU A 993 -6.89 -36.19 1.68
N ILE A 994 -7.40 -34.96 1.59
CA ILE A 994 -8.04 -34.25 2.69
C ILE A 994 -9.56 -34.14 2.52
N GLU A 995 -10.06 -34.14 1.27
CA GLU A 995 -11.46 -33.86 0.95
C GLU A 995 -12.46 -34.77 1.66
N ASP A 996 -12.10 -36.05 1.86
CA ASP A 996 -12.94 -37.02 2.57
C ASP A 996 -13.05 -36.77 4.10
N PHE A 997 -12.18 -35.91 4.65
CA PHE A 997 -12.03 -35.68 6.09
C PHE A 997 -12.53 -34.32 6.56
N VAL A 998 -12.71 -33.37 5.64
CA VAL A 998 -13.17 -32.01 5.92
C VAL A 998 -14.60 -31.86 5.41
N ALA A 999 -15.51 -31.38 6.27
CA ALA A 999 -16.90 -31.20 5.87
C ALA A 999 -17.03 -30.19 4.71
N PRO A 1000 -17.89 -30.44 3.71
CA PRO A 1000 -18.20 -29.43 2.70
C PRO A 1000 -18.79 -28.19 3.36
N SER A 1001 -18.39 -27.01 2.85
CA SER A 1001 -18.76 -25.70 3.36
C SER A 1001 -20.23 -25.38 3.04
N ILE A 1002 -21.20 -26.08 3.62
CA ILE A 1002 -22.64 -25.77 3.50
C ILE A 1002 -23.39 -26.00 4.82
N ALA A 1003 -24.19 -24.99 5.18
CA ALA A 1003 -25.26 -24.92 6.19
C ALA A 1003 -24.94 -25.52 7.57
N VAL A 1004 -24.37 -24.68 8.42
CA VAL A 1004 -24.33 -24.91 9.87
C VAL A 1004 -25.77 -24.93 10.43
N PRO A 1005 -26.16 -25.94 11.23
CA PRO A 1005 -27.45 -25.95 11.88
C PRO A 1005 -27.64 -24.70 12.74
N SER A 1006 -28.78 -24.03 12.64
CA SER A 1006 -29.11 -22.80 13.39
C SER A 1006 -29.07 -22.94 14.93
N SER A 1007 -28.89 -24.16 15.44
CA SER A 1007 -29.02 -24.54 16.85
C SER A 1007 -27.68 -24.85 17.58
N LEU A 1008 -26.52 -24.45 17.04
CA LEU A 1008 -25.23 -24.64 17.74
C LEU A 1008 -25.21 -23.98 19.13
N LYS A 1009 -24.66 -24.67 20.14
CA LYS A 1009 -24.41 -24.11 21.48
C LYS A 1009 -23.09 -23.33 21.51
N PRO A 1010 -22.94 -22.29 22.36
CA PRO A 1010 -21.64 -21.68 22.61
C PRO A 1010 -20.63 -22.72 23.12
N LEU A 1011 -19.38 -22.63 22.63
CA LEU A 1011 -18.27 -23.49 23.02
C LEU A 1011 -17.10 -22.64 23.52
N HIS A 1012 -16.66 -22.87 24.75
CA HIS A 1012 -15.54 -22.15 25.38
C HIS A 1012 -14.29 -23.03 25.46
N ILE A 1013 -13.23 -22.63 24.74
CA ILE A 1013 -11.97 -23.36 24.66
C ILE A 1013 -10.88 -22.60 25.43
N LEU A 1014 -10.12 -23.30 26.27
CA LEU A 1014 -8.95 -22.76 26.95
C LEU A 1014 -7.67 -23.41 26.40
N LEU A 1015 -6.73 -22.63 25.88
CA LEU A 1015 -5.45 -23.10 25.37
C LEU A 1015 -4.35 -22.82 26.40
N CYS A 1016 -3.66 -23.85 26.86
CA CYS A 1016 -2.62 -23.78 27.89
C CYS A 1016 -1.25 -24.12 27.28
N ILE A 1017 -0.28 -23.23 27.48
CA ILE A 1017 1.10 -23.41 27.01
C ILE A 1017 2.13 -23.15 28.09
N ASP A 1018 3.39 -23.45 27.82
CA ASP A 1018 4.55 -23.01 28.60
C ASP A 1018 5.48 -22.13 27.74
N ASN A 1019 6.59 -21.66 28.32
CA ASN A 1019 7.66 -21.03 27.54
C ASN A 1019 8.31 -22.05 26.60
N GLN A 1020 8.74 -21.61 25.41
CA GLN A 1020 9.48 -22.45 24.47
C GLN A 1020 10.73 -23.03 25.12
N ASP A 1021 10.98 -24.31 24.89
CA ASP A 1021 12.04 -25.09 25.53
C ASP A 1021 12.97 -25.82 24.55
N HIS A 1022 12.70 -25.78 23.24
CA HIS A 1022 13.50 -26.41 22.19
C HIS A 1022 13.94 -25.42 21.11
N GLY A 1023 14.63 -25.92 20.08
CA GLY A 1023 15.15 -25.13 18.97
C GLY A 1023 14.05 -24.56 18.08
N VAL A 1024 14.47 -23.83 17.04
CA VAL A 1024 13.53 -23.24 16.06
C VAL A 1024 12.69 -24.36 15.39
N ASP A 1025 11.38 -24.10 15.27
CA ASP A 1025 10.35 -25.00 14.74
C ASP A 1025 10.07 -26.28 15.55
N GLU A 1026 10.56 -26.36 16.80
CA GLU A 1026 10.28 -27.43 17.77
C GLU A 1026 9.62 -26.84 19.03
N HIS A 1027 8.60 -27.53 19.56
CA HIS A 1027 7.88 -27.14 20.78
C HIS A 1027 7.52 -25.65 20.82
N ASP A 1028 7.05 -25.14 19.69
CA ASP A 1028 6.81 -23.71 19.53
C ASP A 1028 5.46 -23.32 20.13
N TYR A 1029 5.34 -23.51 21.45
CA TYR A 1029 4.09 -23.33 22.19
C TYR A 1029 3.51 -21.90 22.03
N PRO A 1030 4.29 -20.81 22.12
CA PRO A 1030 3.78 -19.46 21.92
C PRO A 1030 3.23 -19.22 20.51
N VAL A 1031 3.92 -19.72 19.47
CA VAL A 1031 3.44 -19.61 18.09
C VAL A 1031 2.19 -20.45 17.89
N TRP A 1032 2.15 -21.68 18.44
CA TRP A 1032 0.98 -22.54 18.42
C TRP A 1032 -0.24 -21.87 19.08
N GLN A 1033 -0.13 -21.38 20.32
CA GLN A 1033 -1.26 -20.77 21.04
C GLN A 1033 -1.81 -19.56 20.30
N LYS A 1034 -0.92 -18.68 19.83
CA LYS A 1034 -1.32 -17.49 19.08
C LYS A 1034 -2.08 -17.86 17.81
N ARG A 1035 -1.59 -18.86 17.06
CA ARG A 1035 -2.20 -19.32 15.80
C ARG A 1035 -3.51 -20.06 16.05
N TRP A 1036 -3.53 -21.02 16.98
CA TRP A 1036 -4.71 -21.83 17.27
C TRP A 1036 -5.81 -21.03 17.99
N ALA A 1037 -5.46 -20.03 18.80
CA ALA A 1037 -6.45 -19.11 19.36
C ALA A 1037 -7.17 -18.34 18.26
N LYS A 1038 -6.41 -17.78 17.30
CA LYS A 1038 -6.98 -17.08 16.14
C LYS A 1038 -7.75 -18.03 15.21
N LEU A 1039 -7.27 -19.26 15.02
CA LEU A 1039 -7.94 -20.27 14.19
C LEU A 1039 -9.31 -20.65 14.77
N LEU A 1040 -9.33 -21.06 16.03
CA LEU A 1040 -10.54 -21.53 16.71
C LEU A 1040 -11.58 -20.42 16.88
N SER A 1041 -11.15 -19.17 17.04
CA SER A 1041 -12.08 -18.03 17.15
C SER A 1041 -12.85 -17.73 15.85
N LEU A 1042 -12.46 -18.31 14.71
CA LEU A 1042 -13.19 -18.15 13.44
C LEU A 1042 -14.47 -18.99 13.40
N ALA A 1043 -14.55 -20.05 14.21
CA ALA A 1043 -15.69 -20.95 14.20
C ALA A 1043 -16.92 -20.35 14.90
N ASP A 1044 -18.09 -20.76 14.40
CA ASP A 1044 -19.37 -20.24 14.86
C ASP A 1044 -19.61 -20.54 16.35
N LYS A 1045 -19.90 -19.47 17.10
CA LYS A 1045 -20.16 -19.50 18.55
C LYS A 1045 -19.04 -20.15 19.36
N VAL A 1046 -17.77 -19.98 18.94
CA VAL A 1046 -16.60 -20.41 19.71
C VAL A 1046 -15.95 -19.20 20.37
N THR A 1047 -15.64 -19.31 21.66
CA THR A 1047 -14.82 -18.34 22.39
C THR A 1047 -13.54 -19.02 22.84
N VAL A 1048 -12.39 -18.39 22.59
CA VAL A 1048 -11.09 -18.93 22.99
C VAL A 1048 -10.47 -18.05 24.07
N SER A 1049 -9.90 -18.70 25.07
CA SER A 1049 -9.11 -18.08 26.13
C SER A 1049 -7.75 -18.75 26.19
N THR A 1050 -6.76 -18.06 26.76
CA THR A 1050 -5.36 -18.52 26.79
C THR A 1050 -4.81 -18.49 28.21
N ALA A 1051 -3.91 -19.42 28.52
CA ALA A 1051 -3.14 -19.45 29.77
C ALA A 1051 -1.65 -19.71 29.49
N GLN A 1052 -0.78 -19.00 30.22
CA GLN A 1052 0.65 -19.27 30.31
C GLN A 1052 0.90 -20.05 31.60
N GLY A 1053 1.42 -21.26 31.50
CA GLY A 1053 1.52 -22.22 32.59
C GLY A 1053 0.20 -22.98 32.83
N PHE A 1054 0.08 -23.54 34.03
CA PHE A 1054 -1.12 -24.29 34.43
C PHE A 1054 -2.30 -23.35 34.72
N PRO A 1055 -3.53 -23.64 34.25
CA PRO A 1055 -4.66 -22.71 34.35
C PRO A 1055 -5.16 -22.53 35.79
N THR A 1056 -5.73 -21.35 36.07
CA THR A 1056 -6.36 -21.06 37.36
C THR A 1056 -7.74 -21.72 37.48
N ARG A 1057 -8.26 -21.78 38.71
CA ARG A 1057 -9.62 -22.27 39.01
C ARG A 1057 -10.69 -21.53 38.19
N GLU A 1058 -10.56 -20.21 38.07
CA GLU A 1058 -11.51 -19.36 37.34
C GLU A 1058 -11.47 -19.62 35.84
N GLN A 1059 -10.28 -19.84 35.27
CA GLN A 1059 -10.12 -20.18 33.86
C GLN A 1059 -10.76 -21.54 33.56
N LEU A 1060 -10.49 -22.55 34.39
CA LEU A 1060 -11.12 -23.88 34.28
C LEU A 1060 -12.63 -23.81 34.49
N ALA A 1061 -13.14 -22.94 35.37
CA ALA A 1061 -14.58 -22.77 35.58
C ALA A 1061 -15.31 -22.18 34.36
N ARG A 1062 -14.62 -21.49 33.45
CA ARG A 1062 -15.23 -20.88 32.24
C ARG A 1062 -15.09 -21.73 30.98
N ALA A 1063 -14.17 -22.69 30.96
CA ALA A 1063 -13.91 -23.52 29.78
C ALA A 1063 -14.78 -24.78 29.74
N ASP A 1064 -15.30 -25.13 28.56
CA ASP A 1064 -15.92 -26.44 28.31
C ASP A 1064 -14.85 -27.49 28.01
N VAL A 1065 -13.76 -27.08 27.36
CA VAL A 1065 -12.60 -27.91 27.03
C VAL A 1065 -11.30 -27.14 27.24
N THR A 1066 -10.30 -27.80 27.82
CA THR A 1066 -8.95 -27.27 28.01
C THR A 1066 -7.95 -28.08 27.21
N VAL A 1067 -7.16 -27.41 26.37
CA VAL A 1067 -6.14 -27.99 25.49
C VAL A 1067 -4.76 -27.63 26.01
N PHE A 1068 -3.98 -28.63 26.39
CA PHE A 1068 -2.60 -28.47 26.83
C PHE A 1068 -1.66 -28.84 25.68
N TYR A 1069 -0.83 -27.88 25.28
CA TYR A 1069 0.36 -28.09 24.46
C TYR A 1069 1.51 -27.34 25.14
N SER A 1070 2.19 -28.02 26.06
CA SER A 1070 3.17 -27.43 26.96
C SER A 1070 4.15 -28.49 27.43
N ARG A 1071 5.21 -28.08 28.13
CA ARG A 1071 6.08 -28.99 28.91
C ARG A 1071 5.49 -29.34 30.29
N ASN A 1072 4.23 -28.97 30.53
CA ASN A 1072 3.48 -29.19 31.75
C ASN A 1072 4.16 -28.75 33.06
N SER A 1073 4.91 -27.65 33.03
CA SER A 1073 5.78 -27.25 34.16
C SER A 1073 5.07 -26.80 35.43
N GLY A 1074 3.77 -26.52 35.35
CA GLY A 1074 2.93 -26.20 36.50
C GLY A 1074 2.23 -27.40 37.15
N TRP A 1075 2.48 -28.63 36.68
CA TRP A 1075 1.92 -29.84 37.29
C TRP A 1075 2.46 -30.07 38.71
N ASN A 1076 1.55 -30.21 39.67
CA ASN A 1076 1.83 -30.45 41.08
C ASN A 1076 0.55 -30.95 41.80
N PRO A 1077 0.62 -31.32 43.09
CA PRO A 1077 -0.57 -31.79 43.82
C PRO A 1077 -1.75 -30.81 43.85
N GLN A 1078 -1.51 -29.49 43.83
CA GLN A 1078 -2.58 -28.49 43.78
C GLN A 1078 -3.28 -28.49 42.41
N ALA A 1079 -2.50 -28.60 41.32
CA ALA A 1079 -3.01 -28.75 39.95
C ALA A 1079 -3.86 -30.02 39.80
N ALA A 1080 -3.47 -31.11 40.47
CA ALA A 1080 -4.23 -32.35 40.49
C ALA A 1080 -5.65 -32.18 41.05
N THR A 1081 -5.80 -31.42 42.16
CA THR A 1081 -7.12 -31.09 42.73
C THR A 1081 -7.97 -30.26 41.79
N LEU A 1082 -7.37 -29.27 41.09
CA LEU A 1082 -8.09 -28.45 40.13
C LEU A 1082 -8.63 -29.26 38.95
N LEU A 1083 -7.85 -30.23 38.45
CA LEU A 1083 -8.32 -31.14 37.40
C LEU A 1083 -9.44 -32.05 37.88
N ASP A 1084 -9.39 -32.56 39.11
CA ASP A 1084 -10.47 -33.41 39.65
C ASP A 1084 -11.81 -32.65 39.72
N GLU A 1085 -11.78 -31.40 40.18
CA GLU A 1085 -12.95 -30.53 40.21
C GLU A 1085 -13.49 -30.26 38.79
N TYR A 1086 -12.59 -29.94 37.86
CA TYR A 1086 -12.93 -29.68 36.46
C TYR A 1086 -13.54 -30.92 35.78
N GLN A 1087 -12.95 -32.10 35.99
CA GLN A 1087 -13.40 -33.36 35.40
C GLN A 1087 -14.70 -33.86 36.02
N THR A 1088 -14.92 -33.63 37.32
CA THR A 1088 -16.18 -33.96 38.02
C THR A 1088 -17.35 -33.14 37.46
N ARG A 1089 -17.10 -31.87 37.12
CA ARG A 1089 -18.08 -31.01 36.44
C ARG A 1089 -18.40 -31.50 35.02
N GLY A 1090 -17.45 -32.16 34.38
CA GLY A 1090 -17.54 -32.64 32.99
C GLY A 1090 -16.72 -31.82 32.00
N GLY A 1091 -15.75 -31.02 32.46
CA GLY A 1091 -14.84 -30.29 31.59
C GLY A 1091 -13.90 -31.23 30.83
N GLY A 1092 -13.84 -31.08 29.51
CA GLY A 1092 -13.04 -31.92 28.61
C GLY A 1092 -11.55 -31.57 28.65
N LEU A 1093 -10.68 -32.57 28.50
CA LEU A 1093 -9.23 -32.38 28.47
C LEU A 1093 -8.62 -32.90 27.17
N VAL A 1094 -7.79 -32.08 26.53
CA VAL A 1094 -6.96 -32.48 25.39
C VAL A 1094 -5.50 -32.28 25.76
N TYR A 1095 -4.70 -33.35 25.68
CA TYR A 1095 -3.27 -33.32 25.98
C TYR A 1095 -2.48 -33.66 24.72
N LEU A 1096 -1.66 -32.70 24.26
CA LEU A 1096 -0.91 -32.78 23.03
C LEU A 1096 0.60 -32.84 23.31
N HIS A 1097 1.27 -33.77 22.64
CA HIS A 1097 2.70 -33.99 22.67
C HIS A 1097 3.32 -34.08 24.07
N TRP A 1098 4.09 -33.09 24.51
CA TRP A 1098 4.75 -33.18 25.82
C TRP A 1098 3.88 -32.70 26.99
N ALA A 1099 2.63 -32.32 26.75
CA ALA A 1099 1.74 -31.89 27.83
C ALA A 1099 1.47 -32.98 28.88
N MET A 1100 1.68 -34.24 28.51
CA MET A 1100 1.50 -35.41 29.37
C MET A 1100 2.71 -35.73 30.27
N GLU A 1101 3.68 -34.81 30.38
CA GLU A 1101 4.78 -34.94 31.35
C GLU A 1101 4.28 -34.89 32.79
N GLY A 1102 4.44 -36.00 33.49
CA GLY A 1102 4.07 -36.12 34.89
C GLY A 1102 5.21 -35.87 35.86
N GLY A 1103 6.43 -35.62 35.37
CA GLY A 1103 7.62 -35.38 36.17
C GLY A 1103 8.45 -36.64 36.42
N LYS A 1104 9.68 -36.45 36.90
CA LYS A 1104 10.64 -37.56 37.16
C LYS A 1104 10.27 -38.43 38.37
N ASP A 1105 9.36 -37.95 39.21
CA ASP A 1105 8.81 -38.70 40.35
C ASP A 1105 7.67 -39.62 39.85
N PRO A 1106 7.82 -40.95 39.91
CA PRO A 1106 6.80 -41.88 39.47
C PRO A 1106 5.42 -41.64 40.10
N ALA A 1107 5.35 -41.15 41.34
CA ALA A 1107 4.09 -40.86 42.00
C ALA A 1107 3.33 -39.69 41.31
N GLN A 1108 4.06 -38.69 40.82
CA GLN A 1108 3.46 -37.57 40.09
C GLN A 1108 3.06 -37.96 38.67
N ALA A 1109 3.82 -38.84 38.02
CA ALA A 1109 3.45 -39.42 36.74
C ALA A 1109 2.19 -40.27 36.83
N GLU A 1110 2.12 -41.19 37.80
CA GLU A 1110 0.90 -41.97 38.06
C GLU A 1110 -0.30 -41.09 38.42
N ALA A 1111 -0.08 -40.02 39.21
CA ALA A 1111 -1.14 -39.07 39.53
C ALA A 1111 -1.69 -38.36 38.29
N LEU A 1112 -0.84 -38.01 37.33
CA LEU A 1112 -1.30 -37.42 36.07
C LEU A 1112 -2.02 -38.46 35.21
N ALA A 1113 -1.45 -39.67 35.06
CA ALA A 1113 -2.03 -40.76 34.30
C ALA A 1113 -3.42 -41.15 34.82
N ALA A 1114 -3.64 -41.11 36.13
CA ALA A 1114 -4.96 -41.36 36.73
C ALA A 1114 -6.06 -40.42 36.22
N ARG A 1115 -5.69 -39.21 35.74
CA ARG A 1115 -6.61 -38.18 35.23
C ARG A 1115 -6.68 -38.13 33.72
N ILE A 1116 -5.59 -38.44 33.02
CA ILE A 1116 -5.51 -38.32 31.55
C ILE A 1116 -5.38 -39.65 30.80
N GLY A 1117 -5.32 -40.77 31.52
CA GLY A 1117 -5.18 -42.13 30.98
C GLY A 1117 -3.73 -42.62 30.98
N LEU A 1118 -2.84 -41.90 30.29
CA LEU A 1118 -1.41 -42.22 30.19
C LEU A 1118 -0.57 -40.96 30.38
N SER A 1119 0.58 -41.07 31.04
CA SER A 1119 1.54 -39.97 31.23
C SER A 1119 2.99 -40.40 31.03
N THR A 1120 3.89 -39.44 30.85
CA THR A 1120 5.34 -39.65 30.73
C THR A 1120 6.06 -39.27 32.02
N GLY A 1121 7.29 -39.77 32.17
CA GLY A 1121 8.20 -39.40 33.27
C GLY A 1121 9.62 -39.94 33.08
N ARG A 1122 9.73 -41.14 32.49
CA ARG A 1122 10.97 -41.74 31.95
C ARG A 1122 10.69 -42.52 30.65
N SER A 1123 9.90 -41.92 29.77
CA SER A 1123 9.48 -42.54 28.52
C SER A 1123 10.63 -42.57 27.51
N LYS A 1124 10.61 -43.56 26.62
CA LYS A 1124 11.51 -43.62 25.47
C LYS A 1124 10.89 -42.83 24.31
N TYR A 1125 11.74 -42.29 23.44
CA TYR A 1125 11.30 -41.47 22.31
C TYR A 1125 12.16 -41.67 21.06
N ARG A 1126 11.60 -41.31 19.89
CA ARG A 1126 12.30 -41.31 18.60
C ARG A 1126 11.71 -40.25 17.66
N HIS A 1127 12.59 -39.49 16.99
CA HIS A 1127 12.23 -38.62 15.86
C HIS A 1127 12.26 -39.38 14.51
N GLY A 1128 11.36 -39.04 13.60
CA GLY A 1128 11.41 -39.43 12.19
C GLY A 1128 10.05 -39.83 11.63
N LYS A 1129 10.05 -40.68 10.61
CA LYS A 1129 8.81 -41.17 9.99
C LYS A 1129 8.03 -42.03 10.98
N ILE A 1130 6.71 -41.83 11.05
CA ILE A 1130 5.76 -42.54 11.90
C ILE A 1130 4.60 -43.01 11.02
N GLU A 1131 4.21 -44.27 11.15
CA GLU A 1131 2.97 -44.78 10.57
C GLU A 1131 1.97 -45.02 11.70
N LEU A 1132 0.99 -44.13 11.83
CA LEU A 1132 -0.11 -44.29 12.77
C LEU A 1132 -1.13 -45.26 12.17
N ASN A 1133 -1.35 -46.38 12.83
CA ASN A 1133 -2.36 -47.37 12.47
C ASN A 1133 -3.58 -47.18 13.38
N PHE A 1134 -4.74 -46.86 12.80
CA PHE A 1134 -5.93 -46.55 13.58
C PHE A 1134 -6.65 -47.84 13.98
N THR A 1135 -6.70 -48.09 15.29
CA THR A 1135 -7.33 -49.27 15.90
C THR A 1135 -8.84 -49.12 16.02
N GLN A 1136 -9.36 -47.89 15.92
CA GLN A 1136 -10.80 -47.59 15.98
C GLN A 1136 -11.22 -46.63 14.86
N PRO A 1137 -11.25 -47.07 13.59
CA PRO A 1137 -11.57 -46.20 12.44
C PRO A 1137 -13.03 -45.72 12.39
N THR A 1138 -13.89 -46.18 13.31
CA THR A 1138 -15.29 -45.76 13.46
C THR A 1138 -15.52 -44.84 14.66
N HIS A 1139 -14.51 -44.63 15.52
CA HIS A 1139 -14.63 -43.70 16.64
C HIS A 1139 -14.79 -42.27 16.09
N PRO A 1140 -15.62 -41.40 16.69
CA PRO A 1140 -15.90 -40.07 16.15
C PRO A 1140 -14.66 -39.22 15.83
N ILE A 1141 -13.59 -39.33 16.64
CA ILE A 1141 -12.32 -38.62 16.40
C ILE A 1141 -11.61 -39.12 15.13
N THR A 1142 -11.60 -40.43 14.91
CA THR A 1142 -10.77 -41.12 13.91
C THR A 1142 -11.59 -41.68 12.76
N GLN A 1143 -12.84 -41.25 12.62
CA GLN A 1143 -13.74 -41.69 11.57
C GLN A 1143 -13.13 -41.44 10.19
N GLY A 1144 -13.01 -42.52 9.40
CA GLY A 1144 -12.44 -42.50 8.06
C GLY A 1144 -10.94 -42.76 7.98
N PHE A 1145 -10.21 -42.66 9.10
CA PHE A 1145 -8.76 -42.88 9.11
C PHE A 1145 -8.44 -44.37 9.23
N LYS A 1146 -7.68 -44.91 8.27
CA LYS A 1146 -7.12 -46.28 8.34
C LYS A 1146 -5.67 -46.26 8.81
N SER A 1147 -4.87 -45.39 8.19
CA SER A 1147 -3.51 -45.07 8.58
C SER A 1147 -3.21 -43.59 8.31
N LEU A 1148 -2.19 -43.06 8.98
CA LEU A 1148 -1.67 -41.72 8.74
C LEU A 1148 -0.14 -41.72 8.90
N SER A 1149 0.56 -41.36 7.81
CA SER A 1149 2.01 -41.23 7.81
C SER A 1149 2.41 -39.82 8.22
N LEU A 1150 3.22 -39.66 9.26
CA LEU A 1150 3.75 -38.37 9.73
C LEU A 1150 5.28 -38.41 9.81
N THR A 1151 5.92 -37.25 9.87
CA THR A 1151 7.33 -37.13 10.29
C THR A 1151 7.36 -36.29 11.54
N ASP A 1152 7.54 -36.95 12.68
CA ASP A 1152 7.38 -36.35 14.00
C ASP A 1152 8.11 -37.17 15.08
N GLU A 1153 7.74 -37.01 16.34
CA GLU A 1153 8.21 -37.79 17.48
C GLU A 1153 7.18 -38.82 17.98
N THR A 1154 7.66 -40.02 18.36
CA THR A 1154 6.88 -41.04 19.09
C THR A 1154 7.37 -41.19 20.52
N TYR A 1155 6.46 -41.56 21.43
CA TYR A 1155 6.74 -41.90 22.83
C TYR A 1155 6.23 -43.31 23.17
N TRP A 1156 6.96 -44.02 24.04
CA TRP A 1156 6.52 -45.29 24.63
C TRP A 1156 7.09 -45.50 26.04
N ALA A 1157 6.65 -46.56 26.73
CA ALA A 1157 6.86 -46.77 28.17
C ALA A 1157 6.20 -45.67 29.03
N PHE A 1158 4.86 -45.66 29.03
CA PHE A 1158 4.03 -44.73 29.80
C PHE A 1158 3.74 -45.24 31.22
N TYR A 1159 3.40 -44.31 32.11
CA TYR A 1159 2.72 -44.60 33.37
C TYR A 1159 1.20 -44.64 33.16
N GLY A 1160 0.48 -45.35 34.04
CA GLY A 1160 -0.95 -45.62 33.92
C GLY A 1160 -1.27 -47.02 33.41
N ASP A 1161 -2.55 -47.39 33.49
CA ASP A 1161 -3.06 -48.70 33.10
C ASP A 1161 -3.64 -48.66 31.67
N PRO A 1162 -2.98 -49.32 30.68
CA PRO A 1162 -3.46 -49.35 29.30
C PRO A 1162 -4.84 -49.99 29.15
N ALA A 1163 -5.31 -50.81 30.09
CA ALA A 1163 -6.65 -51.39 30.04
C ALA A 1163 -7.76 -50.39 30.33
N ARG A 1164 -7.44 -49.23 30.91
CA ARG A 1164 -8.40 -48.16 31.23
C ARG A 1164 -8.60 -47.15 30.12
N ILE A 1165 -7.78 -47.20 29.08
CA ILE A 1165 -7.87 -46.29 27.92
C ILE A 1165 -8.48 -47.00 26.71
N SER A 1166 -8.96 -46.19 25.78
CA SER A 1166 -9.36 -46.63 24.46
C SER A 1166 -8.32 -46.15 23.45
N ALA A 1167 -7.40 -47.04 23.05
CA ALA A 1167 -6.38 -46.72 22.06
C ALA A 1167 -7.05 -46.47 20.69
N LEU A 1168 -6.79 -45.29 20.13
CA LEU A 1168 -7.33 -44.85 18.84
C LEU A 1168 -6.35 -45.07 17.69
N ALA A 1169 -5.04 -44.90 17.95
CA ALA A 1169 -4.00 -45.22 16.99
C ALA A 1169 -2.70 -45.68 17.67
N THR A 1170 -1.96 -46.55 16.99
CA THR A 1170 -0.71 -47.13 17.44
C THR A 1170 0.41 -46.99 16.40
N ALA A 1171 1.66 -47.03 16.85
CA ALA A 1171 2.85 -47.13 16.00
C ALA A 1171 3.72 -48.32 16.46
N VAL A 1172 4.60 -48.81 15.60
CA VAL A 1172 5.55 -49.88 15.97
C VAL A 1172 6.89 -49.26 16.31
N GLU A 1173 7.32 -49.39 17.56
CA GLU A 1173 8.62 -48.90 18.05
C GLU A 1173 9.34 -50.03 18.78
N GLU A 1174 10.65 -50.20 18.50
CA GLU A 1174 11.45 -51.32 19.02
C GLU A 1174 10.80 -52.70 18.82
N GLY A 1175 10.05 -52.88 17.73
CA GLY A 1175 9.35 -54.13 17.40
C GLY A 1175 8.05 -54.36 18.20
N SER A 1176 7.63 -53.40 19.02
CA SER A 1176 6.41 -53.47 19.85
C SER A 1176 5.36 -52.46 19.40
N VAL A 1177 4.08 -52.83 19.50
CA VAL A 1177 2.96 -51.92 19.20
C VAL A 1177 2.76 -50.97 20.38
N CYS A 1178 2.90 -49.68 20.15
CA CYS A 1178 2.82 -48.63 21.16
C CYS A 1178 1.68 -47.66 20.87
N THR A 1179 0.87 -47.35 21.88
CA THR A 1179 -0.22 -46.36 21.78
C THR A 1179 0.32 -44.97 21.51
N GLN A 1180 -0.23 -44.27 20.52
CA GLN A 1180 0.13 -42.88 20.19
C GLN A 1180 -1.06 -41.92 20.33
N LEU A 1181 -2.28 -42.40 20.17
CA LEU A 1181 -3.50 -41.64 20.37
C LEU A 1181 -4.48 -42.45 21.22
N TRP A 1182 -5.13 -41.83 22.19
CA TRP A 1182 -6.10 -42.51 23.04
C TRP A 1182 -7.22 -41.59 23.52
N THR A 1183 -8.32 -42.21 23.92
CA THR A 1183 -9.34 -41.56 24.75
C THR A 1183 -9.41 -42.20 26.12
N PHE A 1184 -9.78 -41.40 27.11
CA PHE A 1184 -9.96 -41.82 28.48
C PHE A 1184 -11.19 -41.10 29.05
N GLN A 1185 -11.92 -41.74 29.95
CA GLN A 1185 -13.05 -41.12 30.64
C GLN A 1185 -12.80 -41.16 32.14
N ASN A 1186 -12.78 -39.98 32.75
CA ASN A 1186 -12.64 -39.82 34.19
C ASN A 1186 -13.81 -39.00 34.71
N HIS A 1187 -14.57 -39.55 35.66
CA HIS A 1187 -15.85 -38.97 36.10
C HIS A 1187 -16.79 -38.70 34.90
N LYS A 1188 -17.23 -37.45 34.73
CA LYS A 1188 -18.07 -37.01 33.60
C LYS A 1188 -17.25 -36.53 32.41
N ALA A 1189 -15.95 -36.30 32.58
CA ALA A 1189 -15.09 -35.72 31.58
C ALA A 1189 -14.54 -36.75 30.59
N ARG A 1190 -14.47 -36.30 29.34
CA ARG A 1190 -13.79 -36.97 28.25
C ARG A 1190 -12.39 -36.39 28.08
N VAL A 1191 -11.41 -37.28 27.90
CA VAL A 1191 -10.01 -36.94 27.67
C VAL A 1191 -9.54 -37.48 26.34
N PHE A 1192 -8.80 -36.68 25.58
CA PHE A 1192 -8.10 -37.08 24.36
C PHE A 1192 -6.60 -36.81 24.52
N GLY A 1193 -5.78 -37.85 24.36
CA GLY A 1193 -4.32 -37.76 24.36
C GLY A 1193 -3.75 -38.03 22.97
N SER A 1194 -2.76 -37.23 22.56
CA SER A 1194 -2.07 -37.36 21.28
C SER A 1194 -0.57 -37.10 21.42
N ILE A 1195 0.25 -38.08 21.04
CA ILE A 1195 1.72 -37.95 21.08
C ILE A 1195 2.29 -37.06 19.98
N PRO A 1196 1.87 -37.12 18.70
CA PRO A 1196 2.43 -36.22 17.68
C PRO A 1196 2.28 -34.72 18.06
N GLY A 1197 3.15 -33.87 17.55
CA GLY A 1197 3.19 -32.43 17.83
C GLY A 1197 4.56 -31.88 18.26
N HIS A 1198 5.67 -32.58 17.99
CA HIS A 1198 7.01 -32.08 18.32
C HIS A 1198 7.38 -30.90 17.42
N TYR A 1199 7.13 -31.05 16.11
CA TYR A 1199 7.45 -30.05 15.10
C TYR A 1199 6.26 -29.15 14.76
N THR A 1200 6.55 -27.88 14.43
CA THR A 1200 5.56 -26.91 13.96
C THR A 1200 4.77 -27.41 12.74
N TRP A 1201 5.42 -28.14 11.82
CA TRP A 1201 4.74 -28.66 10.62
C TRP A 1201 3.67 -29.72 10.92
N THR A 1202 3.73 -30.42 12.05
CA THR A 1202 2.69 -31.40 12.42
C THR A 1202 1.37 -30.68 12.65
N PHE A 1203 1.42 -29.54 13.36
CA PHE A 1203 0.25 -28.69 13.53
C PHE A 1203 -0.17 -27.95 12.27
N ASP A 1204 0.61 -28.00 11.19
CA ASP A 1204 0.23 -27.50 9.86
C ASP A 1204 -0.23 -28.61 8.91
N ASP A 1205 -0.11 -29.89 9.28
CA ASP A 1205 -0.69 -31.01 8.52
C ASP A 1205 -2.22 -31.02 8.69
N PRO A 1206 -2.99 -30.88 7.60
CA PRO A 1206 -4.44 -30.74 7.67
C PRO A 1206 -5.14 -32.01 8.20
N LEU A 1207 -4.60 -33.21 7.97
CA LEU A 1207 -5.18 -34.45 8.47
C LEU A 1207 -4.94 -34.60 9.98
N TYR A 1208 -3.77 -34.22 10.47
CA TYR A 1208 -3.52 -34.16 11.90
C TYR A 1208 -4.41 -33.11 12.60
N ARG A 1209 -4.61 -31.93 11.97
CA ARG A 1209 -5.56 -30.92 12.47
C ARG A 1209 -6.97 -31.46 12.60
N VAL A 1210 -7.49 -32.23 11.62
CA VAL A 1210 -8.82 -32.86 11.72
C VAL A 1210 -8.94 -33.71 12.98
N ILE A 1211 -7.91 -34.52 13.29
CA ILE A 1211 -7.90 -35.37 14.49
C ILE A 1211 -7.96 -34.52 15.75
N VAL A 1212 -7.13 -33.48 15.87
CA VAL A 1212 -7.11 -32.59 17.05
C VAL A 1212 -8.44 -31.84 17.18
N LEU A 1213 -8.98 -31.28 16.10
CA LEU A 1213 -10.24 -30.53 16.08
C LEU A 1213 -11.43 -31.40 16.47
N ARG A 1214 -11.50 -32.64 15.96
CA ARG A 1214 -12.51 -33.62 16.38
C ARG A 1214 -12.30 -34.05 17.83
N GLY A 1215 -11.05 -34.15 18.29
CA GLY A 1215 -10.71 -34.41 19.69
C GLY A 1215 -11.23 -33.33 20.63
N ILE A 1216 -11.06 -32.05 20.27
CA ILE A 1216 -11.59 -30.90 21.01
C ILE A 1216 -13.12 -30.96 21.04
N ALA A 1217 -13.79 -31.14 19.90
CA ALA A 1217 -15.25 -31.22 19.84
C ALA A 1217 -15.81 -32.42 20.64
N TRP A 1218 -15.16 -33.59 20.52
CA TRP A 1218 -15.58 -34.81 21.22
C TRP A 1218 -15.43 -34.69 22.74
N THR A 1219 -14.32 -34.10 23.21
CA THR A 1219 -14.07 -33.86 24.64
C THR A 1219 -14.99 -32.80 25.23
N ALA A 1220 -15.42 -31.82 24.43
CA ALA A 1220 -16.45 -30.84 24.78
C ALA A 1220 -17.89 -31.40 24.75
N HIS A 1221 -18.08 -32.70 24.48
CA HIS A 1221 -19.40 -33.34 24.37
C HIS A 1221 -20.30 -32.76 23.25
N GLU A 1222 -19.71 -32.20 22.19
CA GLU A 1222 -20.46 -31.78 21.01
C GLU A 1222 -21.14 -32.98 20.32
N LYS A 1223 -22.36 -32.76 19.82
CA LYS A 1223 -23.11 -33.80 19.09
C LYS A 1223 -22.50 -34.06 17.71
N ASP A 1224 -21.95 -33.02 17.09
CA ASP A 1224 -21.25 -33.10 15.82
C ASP A 1224 -19.76 -32.81 16.04
N VAL A 1225 -18.93 -33.85 15.96
CA VAL A 1225 -17.48 -33.74 16.10
C VAL A 1225 -16.82 -33.03 14.92
N ASN A 1226 -17.52 -32.90 13.79
CA ASN A 1226 -17.00 -32.23 12.60
C ASN A 1226 -17.20 -30.70 12.61
N ARG A 1227 -17.89 -30.15 13.62
CA ARG A 1227 -18.19 -28.71 13.75
C ARG A 1227 -16.98 -27.79 13.55
N LEU A 1228 -15.78 -28.23 13.95
CA LEU A 1228 -14.56 -27.43 13.85
C LEU A 1228 -13.69 -27.79 12.63
N THR A 1229 -14.03 -28.83 11.87
CA THR A 1229 -13.14 -29.39 10.83
C THR A 1229 -12.96 -28.48 9.62
N GLU A 1230 -13.86 -27.53 9.36
CA GLU A 1230 -13.70 -26.49 8.32
C GLU A 1230 -12.47 -25.60 8.60
N LEU A 1231 -12.03 -25.51 9.86
CA LEU A 1231 -10.82 -24.80 10.25
C LEU A 1231 -9.54 -25.55 9.86
N ALA A 1232 -9.60 -26.85 9.55
CA ALA A 1232 -8.41 -27.67 9.32
C ALA A 1232 -7.53 -27.16 8.18
N LEU A 1233 -8.11 -26.47 7.19
CA LEU A 1233 -7.40 -25.94 6.03
C LEU A 1233 -6.89 -24.51 6.21
N ILE A 1234 -7.42 -23.74 7.17
CA ILE A 1234 -7.12 -22.31 7.32
C ILE A 1234 -5.71 -22.12 7.89
N GLY A 1235 -4.78 -21.62 7.07
CA GLY A 1235 -3.37 -21.48 7.42
C GLY A 1235 -2.64 -22.82 7.61
N ALA A 1236 -3.10 -23.89 6.95
CA ALA A 1236 -2.44 -25.20 6.89
C ALA A 1236 -1.54 -25.33 5.66
N ARG A 1237 -0.65 -26.33 5.65
CA ARG A 1237 0.21 -26.64 4.51
C ARG A 1237 -0.40 -27.77 3.67
N PHE A 1238 -0.92 -27.43 2.49
CA PHE A 1238 -1.39 -28.40 1.49
C PHE A 1238 -1.08 -27.91 0.07
N ALA A 1239 -0.92 -28.84 -0.86
CA ALA A 1239 -0.76 -28.57 -2.27
C ALA A 1239 -2.15 -28.44 -2.94
N PRO A 1240 -2.36 -27.44 -3.81
CA PRO A 1240 -3.64 -27.22 -4.49
C PRO A 1240 -4.10 -28.41 -5.33
#